data_AF-A0A2E9BRS5-F1
#
_entry.id   AF-A0A2E9BRS5-F1
#
_cell.length_a   1.000
_cell.length_b   1.000
_cell.length_c   1.000
_cell.angle_alpha   90.00
_cell.angle_beta   90.00
_cell.angle_gamma   90.00
#
_symmetry.space_group_name_H-M   'P 1'
#
loop_
_entity.id
_entity.type
_entity.pdbx_description
1 polymer ?
#
loop_
_entity_poly.entity_id
_entity_poly.type
_entity_poly.pdbx_seq_one_letter_code
_entity_poly.pdbx_strand_id
1 'polypeptide(L)'
;MSQSDDDRFYVRPGAPKQRGDAFINQVLRQASKAGTKLAKAGNRPGARLGRGHVAARFADRARAPNARRVTIKVRLVNLAKAGTRSPATHLRYIEREGVGREGEPGKAYGPTTDDADLAAFEERGREDRHQFRFIVSPEDAEQLDDLRTYTRHLMARMETDLGTRLEWVAVDHWNTDNPHTHVVLRGKDYTGKDLIISRDYIGQGMRDRASELATEWLGPRTELEIQRGMQREVDQERWTGLDRTLQREAVDGLVRTERLEAEPRLQRQRLLLVGRLQRLQRMGLAKEQQPGVWAVHADAESTLRAMGERGDIIRTMQRAMSGRQRELAVFQPGEDGRSIIGRVAGRGMADELYDKGYLIVDGADGKAHYVALNARDELANYPTGAVVEVKGSADVRAADRNIAAMVSDGLYRTDHHLAVAQGQVVPGRDPQEVVAAHVRRLEALRRAGIVERVAAGLWKVPDDLTERGRQYDTRRLGGVAVELKSHLPIERQARVIGATWLDQQLIGGGKGLGDLGFGREVKDALQKRADFLAEQGLAEQRGQRGQRVILARNLLGTLRSRELAQAAKNIAAETGLEHRPVAEGQHVTGIYRRSVMLASGRYAMLDDGMGFSLVPWKPVIEQRLGQQLAATVRGGGTSWEIGRQRGPFVG
;
A
#
# COMPACT_ATOMS: atom_id res chain seq x y z
N MET A 1 35.39 49.68 -17.70
CA MET A 1 35.99 48.78 -18.72
C MET A 1 35.65 47.36 -18.32
N SER A 2 34.69 46.75 -19.01
CA SER A 2 34.21 45.39 -18.78
C SER A 2 35.04 44.40 -19.59
N GLN A 3 35.65 43.40 -18.95
CA GLN A 3 36.12 42.19 -19.62
C GLN A 3 35.25 41.04 -19.14
N SER A 4 34.60 40.38 -20.10
CA SER A 4 33.71 39.24 -19.89
C SER A 4 34.52 37.98 -19.60
N ASP A 5 34.06 37.26 -18.59
CA ASP A 5 34.64 36.05 -18.00
C ASP A 5 34.03 34.79 -18.67
N ASP A 6 34.11 34.72 -20.01
CA ASP A 6 33.37 33.75 -20.84
C ASP A 6 34.10 32.41 -21.10
N ASP A 7 35.31 32.19 -20.59
CA ASP A 7 36.09 30.95 -20.84
C ASP A 7 36.09 29.95 -19.67
N ARG A 8 34.95 29.73 -19.02
CA ARG A 8 34.79 28.56 -18.13
C ARG A 8 34.41 27.32 -18.96
N PHE A 9 35.43 26.56 -19.32
CA PHE A 9 35.29 25.23 -19.92
C PHE A 9 34.60 24.27 -18.94
N TYR A 10 33.28 24.08 -19.10
CA TYR A 10 32.52 23.03 -18.41
C TYR A 10 32.37 21.82 -19.32
N VAL A 11 33.15 20.77 -19.06
CA VAL A 11 32.88 19.45 -19.67
C VAL A 11 31.59 18.92 -19.06
N ARG A 12 30.52 18.86 -19.87
CA ARG A 12 29.37 17.99 -19.60
C ARG A 12 29.58 16.72 -20.42
N PRO A 13 30.08 15.61 -19.84
CA PRO A 13 30.16 14.36 -20.56
C PRO A 13 28.73 13.96 -20.97
N GLY A 14 28.46 13.89 -22.27
CA GLY A 14 27.22 13.32 -22.77
C GLY A 14 27.17 11.81 -22.54
N ALA A 15 25.98 11.22 -22.64
CA ALA A 15 25.80 9.78 -22.53
C ALA A 15 26.80 9.02 -23.43
N PRO A 16 27.52 8.00 -22.91
CA PRO A 16 28.46 7.23 -23.71
C PRO A 16 27.75 6.64 -24.93
N LYS A 17 28.19 7.00 -26.14
CA LYS A 17 27.74 6.33 -27.38
C LYS A 17 28.28 4.90 -27.38
N GLN A 18 27.41 3.93 -27.71
CA GLN A 18 27.67 2.49 -27.70
C GLN A 18 29.12 2.14 -28.10
N ARG A 19 29.96 1.81 -27.12
CA ARG A 19 31.14 0.97 -27.34
C ARG A 19 30.64 -0.47 -27.23
N GLY A 20 30.87 -1.27 -28.27
CA GLY A 20 30.45 -2.67 -28.33
C GLY A 20 30.93 -3.50 -27.13
N ASP A 21 30.34 -4.69 -26.95
CA ASP A 21 30.61 -5.61 -25.83
C ASP A 21 32.12 -5.73 -25.54
N ALA A 22 32.57 -5.18 -24.41
CA ALA A 22 33.96 -5.34 -23.96
C ALA A 22 34.29 -6.83 -23.84
N PHE A 23 35.49 -7.25 -24.27
CA PHE A 23 35.96 -8.66 -24.23
C PHE A 23 35.67 -9.37 -22.89
N ILE A 24 35.75 -8.64 -21.78
CA ILE A 24 35.41 -9.10 -20.42
C ILE A 24 33.98 -9.64 -20.33
N ASN A 25 33.01 -8.98 -20.96
CA ASN A 25 31.61 -9.38 -20.98
C ASN A 25 31.38 -10.68 -21.77
N GLN A 26 32.14 -10.91 -22.85
CA GLN A 26 32.09 -12.19 -23.59
C GLN A 26 32.65 -13.34 -22.74
N VAL A 27 33.74 -13.11 -22.00
CA VAL A 27 34.35 -14.10 -21.10
C VAL A 27 33.39 -14.46 -19.95
N LEU A 28 32.76 -13.45 -19.31
CA LEU A 28 31.76 -13.67 -18.26
C LEU A 28 30.53 -14.44 -18.76
N ARG A 29 30.09 -14.16 -20.00
CA ARG A 29 28.96 -14.85 -20.66
C ARG A 29 29.24 -16.33 -20.88
N GLN A 30 30.45 -16.71 -21.29
CA GLN A 30 30.83 -18.12 -21.46
C GLN A 30 31.00 -18.84 -20.11
N ALA A 31 31.63 -18.18 -19.13
CA ALA A 31 31.81 -18.72 -17.79
C ALA A 31 30.46 -18.94 -17.05
N SER A 32 29.47 -18.08 -17.28
CA SER A 32 28.13 -18.20 -16.67
C SER A 32 27.23 -19.23 -17.38
N LYS A 33 27.49 -19.56 -18.65
CA LYS A 33 26.78 -20.62 -19.40
C LYS A 33 27.27 -22.03 -19.04
N ALA A 34 28.54 -22.17 -18.67
CA ALA A 34 29.14 -23.42 -18.23
C ALA A 34 28.79 -23.71 -16.75
N GLY A 35 27.54 -24.03 -16.46
CA GLY A 35 27.15 -24.53 -15.13
C GLY A 35 27.79 -25.89 -14.86
N THR A 36 29.04 -25.91 -14.36
CA THR A 36 29.75 -27.16 -14.02
C THR A 36 29.13 -27.78 -12.78
N LYS A 37 28.58 -29.00 -12.93
CA LYS A 37 28.49 -29.96 -11.82
C LYS A 37 29.93 -30.34 -11.46
N LEU A 38 30.41 -30.07 -10.24
CA LEU A 38 31.45 -30.86 -9.58
C LEU A 38 31.62 -30.54 -8.08
N ALA A 39 31.72 -31.64 -7.32
CA ALA A 39 32.26 -31.91 -5.99
C ALA A 39 31.80 -31.13 -4.72
N LYS A 40 31.39 -31.93 -3.72
CA LYS A 40 31.08 -31.57 -2.33
C LYS A 40 32.28 -30.88 -1.66
N ALA A 41 32.06 -29.65 -1.20
CA ALA A 41 32.74 -29.06 -0.04
C ALA A 41 31.71 -28.30 0.80
N GLY A 42 31.60 -28.64 2.08
CA GLY A 42 30.53 -28.18 2.97
C GLY A 42 30.63 -26.71 3.33
N ASN A 43 29.69 -25.89 2.83
CA ASN A 43 28.76 -25.09 3.65
C ASN A 43 27.80 -24.28 2.75
N ARG A 44 26.48 -24.44 2.98
CA ARG A 44 25.32 -23.70 2.41
C ARG A 44 25.03 -23.88 0.88
N PRO A 45 24.10 -24.79 0.50
CA PRO A 45 23.90 -25.24 -0.90
C PRO A 45 23.23 -24.25 -1.87
N GLY A 46 22.64 -23.15 -1.41
CA GLY A 46 21.77 -22.30 -2.26
C GLY A 46 22.44 -21.07 -2.89
N ALA A 47 23.59 -20.63 -2.40
CA ALA A 47 24.19 -19.34 -2.82
C ALA A 47 24.88 -19.39 -4.20
N ARG A 48 25.26 -20.59 -4.65
CA ARG A 48 25.98 -20.83 -5.92
C ARG A 48 25.05 -21.22 -7.08
N LEU A 49 23.74 -21.26 -6.84
CA LEU A 49 22.75 -21.67 -7.83
C LEU A 49 22.08 -20.41 -8.41
N GLY A 50 22.28 -20.18 -9.71
CA GLY A 50 21.61 -19.11 -10.46
C GLY A 50 22.55 -18.33 -11.38
N ARG A 51 21.96 -17.70 -12.40
CA ARG A 51 22.67 -16.85 -13.36
C ARG A 51 23.27 -15.63 -12.63
N GLY A 52 24.39 -15.11 -13.13
CA GLY A 52 25.07 -13.91 -12.59
C GLY A 52 25.98 -14.13 -11.37
N HIS A 53 26.12 -15.35 -10.85
CA HIS A 53 26.98 -15.61 -9.67
C HIS A 53 28.45 -15.23 -9.92
N VAL A 54 28.98 -15.54 -11.11
CA VAL A 54 30.36 -15.21 -11.50
C VAL A 54 30.53 -13.69 -11.58
N ALA A 55 29.63 -13.00 -12.29
CA ALA A 55 29.65 -11.54 -12.40
C ALA A 55 29.63 -10.85 -11.04
N ALA A 56 28.78 -11.31 -10.11
CA ALA A 56 28.70 -10.76 -8.75
C ALA A 56 30.03 -10.84 -7.98
N ARG A 57 30.79 -11.92 -8.15
CA ARG A 57 32.10 -12.09 -7.49
C ARG A 57 33.20 -11.22 -8.06
N PHE A 58 33.14 -10.90 -9.35
CA PHE A 58 34.14 -10.03 -9.99
C PHE A 58 33.85 -8.55 -9.73
N ALA A 59 32.58 -8.16 -9.59
CA ALA A 59 32.18 -6.79 -9.28
C ALA A 59 32.63 -6.33 -7.87
N ASP A 60 32.60 -7.23 -6.88
CA ASP A 60 32.95 -6.93 -5.47
C ASP A 60 34.41 -6.46 -5.30
N ARG A 61 35.32 -6.88 -6.19
CA ARG A 61 36.76 -6.53 -6.13
C ARG A 61 37.10 -5.18 -6.78
N ALA A 62 36.17 -4.56 -7.51
CA ALA A 62 36.46 -3.42 -8.39
C ALA A 62 35.89 -2.07 -7.93
N ARG A 63 35.15 -2.01 -6.81
CA ARG A 63 34.44 -0.79 -6.44
C ARG A 63 35.37 0.25 -5.83
N ALA A 64 35.77 1.24 -6.66
CA ALA A 64 36.55 2.37 -6.21
C ALA A 64 35.83 3.14 -5.07
N PRO A 65 36.53 3.60 -4.02
CA PRO A 65 35.91 4.32 -2.90
C PRO A 65 35.11 5.57 -3.31
N ASN A 66 35.47 6.17 -4.43
CA ASN A 66 34.84 7.35 -5.02
C ASN A 66 33.79 7.02 -6.09
N ALA A 67 33.44 5.75 -6.31
CA ALA A 67 32.37 5.39 -7.24
C ALA A 67 31.05 6.08 -6.86
N ARG A 68 30.24 6.41 -7.88
CA ARG A 68 28.86 6.86 -7.69
C ARG A 68 28.06 5.78 -6.96
N ARG A 69 27.03 6.19 -6.22
CA ARG A 69 26.24 5.30 -5.38
C ARG A 69 24.85 5.12 -5.95
N VAL A 70 24.40 3.88 -5.95
CA VAL A 70 23.05 3.51 -6.35
C VAL A 70 22.49 2.58 -5.30
N THR A 71 21.25 2.81 -4.89
CA THR A 71 20.49 1.88 -4.06
C THR A 71 19.59 1.06 -4.96
N ILE A 72 19.60 -0.26 -4.78
CA ILE A 72 18.64 -1.15 -5.42
C ILE A 72 17.94 -1.95 -4.34
N LYS A 73 16.60 -1.88 -4.34
CA LYS A 73 15.72 -2.71 -3.51
C LYS A 73 15.05 -3.72 -4.42
N VAL A 74 15.17 -5.01 -4.12
CA VAL A 74 14.61 -6.10 -4.94
C VAL A 74 13.63 -6.92 -4.12
N ARG A 75 12.51 -7.29 -4.74
CA ARG A 75 11.57 -8.27 -4.25
C ARG A 75 11.29 -9.33 -5.31
N LEU A 76 11.35 -10.58 -4.87
CA LEU A 76 10.80 -11.72 -5.60
C LEU A 76 9.33 -11.94 -5.19
N VAL A 77 8.41 -11.85 -6.14
CA VAL A 77 6.99 -12.09 -5.91
C VAL A 77 6.63 -13.46 -6.48
N ASN A 78 6.15 -14.37 -5.63
CA ASN A 78 5.59 -15.64 -6.08
C ASN A 78 4.13 -15.42 -6.52
N LEU A 79 3.85 -15.62 -7.82
CA LEU A 79 2.54 -15.26 -8.39
C LEU A 79 1.41 -16.18 -7.93
N ALA A 80 1.71 -17.45 -7.63
CA ALA A 80 0.72 -18.39 -7.06
C ALA A 80 0.30 -18.04 -5.63
N LYS A 81 1.15 -17.32 -4.88
CA LYS A 81 0.85 -16.85 -3.51
C LYS A 81 0.37 -15.39 -3.47
N ALA A 82 0.55 -14.64 -4.55
CA ALA A 82 0.06 -13.27 -4.66
C ALA A 82 -1.46 -13.27 -4.88
N GLY A 83 -2.14 -12.19 -4.45
CA GLY A 83 -3.54 -12.01 -4.84
C GLY A 83 -3.63 -11.91 -6.36
N THR A 84 -4.69 -12.47 -6.97
CA THR A 84 -4.85 -12.56 -8.43
C THR A 84 -4.75 -11.22 -9.16
N ARG A 85 -5.06 -10.09 -8.50
CA ARG A 85 -4.90 -8.74 -9.07
C ARG A 85 -3.58 -8.04 -8.71
N SER A 86 -2.75 -8.59 -7.85
CA SER A 86 -1.53 -7.91 -7.35
C SER A 86 -0.60 -7.45 -8.48
N PRO A 87 -0.32 -8.25 -9.54
CA PRO A 87 0.51 -7.79 -10.65
C PRO A 87 -0.10 -6.59 -11.39
N ALA A 88 -1.36 -6.68 -11.79
CA ALA A 88 -2.08 -5.62 -12.50
C ALA A 88 -2.25 -4.34 -11.65
N THR A 89 -2.46 -4.47 -10.35
CA THR A 89 -2.56 -3.33 -9.43
C THR A 89 -1.20 -2.66 -9.25
N HIS A 90 -0.11 -3.42 -9.14
CA HIS A 90 1.23 -2.87 -9.04
C HIS A 90 1.63 -2.11 -10.31
N LEU A 91 1.37 -2.70 -11.48
CA LEU A 91 1.64 -2.09 -12.79
C LEU A 91 0.89 -0.76 -12.98
N ARG A 92 -0.41 -0.72 -12.66
CA ARG A 92 -1.18 0.55 -12.70
C ARG A 92 -0.72 1.57 -11.66
N TYR A 93 -0.20 1.11 -10.52
CA TYR A 93 0.28 2.01 -9.47
C TYR A 93 1.57 2.72 -9.88
N ILE A 94 2.51 2.03 -10.52
CA ILE A 94 3.77 2.64 -10.94
C ILE A 94 3.57 3.69 -12.05
N GLU A 95 2.49 3.64 -12.84
CA GLU A 95 2.12 4.66 -13.84
C GLU A 95 1.22 5.80 -13.30
N ARG A 96 0.99 5.89 -11.99
CA ARG A 96 0.05 6.87 -11.43
C ARG A 96 0.35 8.31 -11.86
N GLU A 97 -0.66 9.17 -11.83
CA GLU A 97 -0.52 10.61 -12.06
C GLU A 97 0.46 11.26 -11.07
N GLY A 98 1.19 12.29 -11.52
CA GLY A 98 2.06 13.07 -10.66
C GLY A 98 3.38 12.40 -10.29
N VAL A 99 3.85 11.43 -11.09
CA VAL A 99 5.20 10.81 -10.93
C VAL A 99 6.18 11.22 -12.02
N GLY A 100 5.70 11.76 -13.14
CA GLY A 100 6.54 12.28 -14.22
C GLY A 100 7.31 13.54 -13.84
N ARG A 101 8.23 13.98 -14.71
CA ARG A 101 9.19 15.05 -14.42
C ARG A 101 8.51 16.41 -14.25
N GLU A 102 7.40 16.62 -14.94
CA GLU A 102 6.56 17.83 -14.91
C GLU A 102 5.25 17.62 -14.13
N GLY A 103 5.12 16.49 -13.41
CA GLY A 103 3.90 16.12 -12.69
C GLY A 103 2.86 15.39 -13.53
N GLU A 104 3.22 14.97 -14.74
CA GLU A 104 2.44 14.10 -15.62
C GLU A 104 2.38 12.64 -15.09
N PRO A 105 1.49 11.80 -15.63
CA PRO A 105 1.51 10.36 -15.34
C PRO A 105 2.81 9.71 -15.82
N GLY A 106 3.31 8.76 -15.03
CA GLY A 106 4.47 7.96 -15.44
C GLY A 106 4.13 7.13 -16.67
N LYS A 107 5.01 7.14 -17.66
CA LYS A 107 4.85 6.31 -18.87
C LYS A 107 5.72 5.08 -18.77
N ALA A 108 5.12 3.90 -18.83
CA ALA A 108 5.90 2.68 -18.89
C ALA A 108 6.71 2.59 -20.18
N TYR A 109 7.95 2.18 -20.05
CA TYR A 109 8.82 1.88 -21.17
C TYR A 109 9.42 0.48 -21.03
N GLY A 110 9.84 -0.06 -22.16
CA GLY A 110 10.49 -1.35 -22.24
C GLY A 110 11.89 -1.26 -22.84
N PRO A 111 12.47 -2.42 -23.21
CA PRO A 111 13.77 -2.49 -23.84
C PRO A 111 13.90 -1.63 -25.09
N THR A 112 12.83 -1.55 -25.90
CA THR A 112 12.83 -0.91 -27.23
C THR A 112 11.65 0.03 -27.48
N THR A 113 10.74 0.21 -26.51
CA THR A 113 9.57 1.12 -26.63
C THR A 113 9.54 2.10 -25.47
N ASP A 114 9.10 3.33 -25.75
CA ASP A 114 8.86 4.40 -24.77
C ASP A 114 7.40 4.44 -24.27
N ASP A 115 6.55 3.59 -24.86
CA ASP A 115 5.14 3.41 -24.50
C ASP A 115 4.85 1.91 -24.47
N ALA A 116 5.08 1.30 -23.31
CA ALA A 116 4.94 -0.15 -23.13
C ALA A 116 3.51 -0.50 -22.72
N ASP A 117 2.88 -1.41 -23.44
CA ASP A 117 1.55 -1.93 -23.08
C ASP A 117 1.64 -2.83 -21.84
N LEU A 118 1.24 -2.27 -20.69
CA LEU A 118 1.22 -2.97 -19.41
C LEU A 118 0.17 -4.08 -19.34
N ALA A 119 -0.94 -3.96 -20.07
CA ALA A 119 -1.97 -5.00 -20.10
C ALA A 119 -1.46 -6.23 -20.86
N ALA A 120 -0.83 -6.02 -22.03
CA ALA A 120 -0.19 -7.08 -22.78
C ALA A 120 0.99 -7.71 -22.00
N PHE A 121 1.77 -6.91 -21.26
CA PHE A 121 2.83 -7.43 -20.38
C PHE A 121 2.27 -8.29 -19.24
N GLU A 122 1.20 -7.85 -18.58
CA GLU A 122 0.51 -8.61 -17.53
C GLU A 122 -0.02 -9.95 -18.05
N GLU A 123 -0.68 -9.93 -19.20
CA GLU A 123 -1.25 -11.11 -19.82
C GLU A 123 -0.18 -12.18 -20.08
N ARG A 124 0.95 -11.78 -20.69
CA ARG A 124 2.07 -12.70 -20.93
C ARG A 124 2.63 -13.26 -19.63
N GLY A 125 2.63 -12.48 -18.55
CA GLY A 125 3.15 -12.85 -17.24
C GLY A 125 2.25 -13.77 -16.38
N ARG A 126 1.01 -14.03 -16.78
CA ARG A 126 0.04 -14.81 -15.97
C ARG A 126 0.49 -16.23 -15.65
N GLU A 127 1.27 -16.84 -16.54
CA GLU A 127 1.82 -18.19 -16.36
C GLU A 127 3.21 -18.21 -15.71
N ASP A 128 3.76 -17.06 -15.33
CA ASP A 128 5.04 -17.03 -14.66
C ASP A 128 4.90 -17.58 -13.24
N ARG A 129 5.90 -18.34 -12.78
CA ARG A 129 5.93 -18.79 -11.40
C ARG A 129 6.17 -17.61 -10.44
N HIS A 130 6.97 -16.65 -10.87
CA HIS A 130 7.39 -15.49 -10.09
C HIS A 130 7.63 -14.26 -10.97
N GLN A 131 7.71 -13.09 -10.37
CA GLN A 131 8.23 -11.87 -11.00
C GLN A 131 9.26 -11.21 -10.08
N PHE A 132 10.22 -10.50 -10.65
CA PHE A 132 11.12 -9.64 -9.89
C PHE A 132 10.62 -8.20 -9.99
N ARG A 133 10.45 -7.55 -8.84
CA ARG A 133 10.16 -6.13 -8.75
C ARG A 133 11.33 -5.46 -8.08
N PHE A 134 11.87 -4.40 -8.67
CA PHE A 134 12.94 -3.67 -8.02
C PHE A 134 12.91 -2.19 -8.33
N ILE A 135 13.47 -1.41 -7.41
CA ILE A 135 13.60 0.04 -7.50
C ILE A 135 15.08 0.36 -7.63
N VAL A 136 15.44 1.15 -8.64
CA VAL A 136 16.80 1.64 -8.87
C VAL A 136 16.84 3.12 -8.54
N SER A 137 17.61 3.49 -7.51
CA SER A 137 17.70 4.86 -7.01
C SER A 137 19.17 5.32 -6.98
N PRO A 138 19.67 5.95 -8.05
CA PRO A 138 20.97 6.63 -8.04
C PRO A 138 20.97 7.80 -7.05
N GLU A 139 22.07 8.01 -6.32
CA GLU A 139 22.20 9.15 -5.38
C GLU A 139 22.19 10.49 -6.12
N ASP A 140 22.76 10.52 -7.33
CA ASP A 140 22.86 11.69 -8.20
C ASP A 140 21.84 11.61 -9.37
N ALA A 141 20.65 11.05 -9.13
CA ALA A 141 19.67 10.76 -10.18
C ALA A 141 19.26 11.99 -11.01
N GLU A 142 19.17 13.17 -10.39
CA GLU A 142 18.89 14.44 -11.07
C GLU A 142 19.97 14.81 -12.10
N GLN A 143 21.23 14.44 -11.85
CA GLN A 143 22.35 14.72 -12.76
C GLN A 143 22.44 13.74 -13.93
N LEU A 144 21.77 12.59 -13.85
CA LEU A 144 21.73 11.63 -14.95
C LEU A 144 20.87 12.14 -16.13
N ASP A 145 19.94 13.06 -15.87
CA ASP A 145 18.98 13.70 -16.80
C ASP A 145 18.04 12.75 -17.59
N ASP A 146 18.48 11.54 -17.91
CA ASP A 146 17.78 10.50 -18.68
C ASP A 146 17.86 9.14 -17.95
N LEU A 147 16.99 8.98 -16.94
CA LEU A 147 16.83 7.74 -16.18
C LEU A 147 16.39 6.57 -17.06
N ARG A 148 15.66 6.84 -18.14
CA ARG A 148 15.16 5.84 -19.07
C ARG A 148 16.31 5.15 -19.79
N THR A 149 17.21 5.92 -20.41
CA THR A 149 18.38 5.38 -21.09
C THR A 149 19.35 4.74 -20.11
N TYR A 150 19.55 5.35 -18.94
CA TYR A 150 20.35 4.75 -17.87
C TYR A 150 19.82 3.36 -17.47
N THR A 151 18.50 3.21 -17.28
CA THR A 151 17.87 1.93 -16.94
C THR A 151 18.02 0.91 -18.06
N ARG A 152 17.83 1.30 -19.33
CA ARG A 152 18.07 0.40 -20.47
C ARG A 152 19.49 -0.13 -20.51
N HIS A 153 20.48 0.73 -20.29
CA HIS A 153 21.88 0.32 -20.23
C HIS A 153 22.18 -0.61 -19.04
N LEU A 154 21.57 -0.35 -17.87
CA LEU A 154 21.66 -1.25 -16.72
C LEU A 154 21.06 -2.63 -17.06
N MET A 155 19.87 -2.67 -17.66
CA MET A 155 19.20 -3.91 -18.03
C MET A 155 19.99 -4.69 -19.09
N ALA A 156 20.63 -4.02 -20.05
CA ALA A 156 21.50 -4.67 -21.04
C ALA A 156 22.76 -5.29 -20.40
N ARG A 157 23.35 -4.64 -19.38
CA ARG A 157 24.45 -5.23 -18.59
C ARG A 157 23.97 -6.46 -17.82
N MET A 158 22.77 -6.39 -17.24
CA MET A 158 22.17 -7.53 -16.57
C MET A 158 21.89 -8.71 -17.53
N GLU A 159 21.36 -8.47 -18.72
CA GLU A 159 21.19 -9.51 -19.75
C GLU A 159 22.51 -10.22 -20.06
N THR A 160 23.59 -9.44 -20.15
CA THR A 160 24.94 -9.95 -20.40
C THR A 160 25.47 -10.79 -19.24
N ASP A 161 25.39 -10.29 -18.01
CA ASP A 161 25.81 -11.01 -16.80
C ASP A 161 24.99 -12.29 -16.56
N LEU A 162 23.70 -12.27 -16.90
CA LEU A 162 22.79 -13.41 -16.73
C LEU A 162 22.83 -14.38 -17.92
N GLY A 163 23.38 -13.96 -19.06
CA GLY A 163 23.46 -14.78 -20.28
C GLY A 163 22.10 -15.13 -20.88
N THR A 164 21.11 -14.26 -20.74
CA THR A 164 19.75 -14.39 -21.29
C THR A 164 19.19 -13.02 -21.63
N ARG A 165 18.29 -12.94 -22.61
CA ARG A 165 17.42 -11.77 -22.75
C ARG A 165 16.44 -11.69 -21.58
N LEU A 166 16.06 -10.47 -21.22
CA LEU A 166 15.18 -10.15 -20.12
C LEU A 166 13.94 -9.43 -20.65
N GLU A 167 12.76 -9.89 -20.28
CA GLU A 167 11.51 -9.18 -20.58
C GLU A 167 11.07 -8.37 -19.36
N TRP A 168 11.03 -7.04 -19.50
CA TRP A 168 10.74 -6.12 -18.41
C TRP A 168 10.02 -4.86 -18.89
N VAL A 169 9.35 -4.21 -17.95
CA VAL A 169 8.81 -2.85 -18.08
C VAL A 169 9.30 -2.00 -16.93
N ALA A 170 9.46 -0.70 -17.15
CA ALA A 170 9.90 0.23 -16.14
C ALA A 170 9.16 1.56 -16.20
N VAL A 171 9.10 2.27 -15.07
CA VAL A 171 8.55 3.63 -14.96
C VAL A 171 9.46 4.47 -14.07
N ASP A 172 9.79 5.67 -14.53
CA ASP A 172 10.59 6.63 -13.76
C ASP A 172 9.70 7.51 -12.90
N HIS A 173 10.05 7.67 -11.62
CA HIS A 173 9.38 8.53 -10.65
C HIS A 173 10.29 9.71 -10.27
N TRP A 174 9.80 10.93 -10.48
CA TRP A 174 10.47 12.20 -10.20
C TRP A 174 9.81 12.99 -9.07
N ASN A 175 8.71 12.47 -8.51
CA ASN A 175 7.91 13.17 -7.51
C ASN A 175 8.40 12.97 -6.06
N THR A 176 9.52 12.30 -5.89
CA THR A 176 10.19 12.12 -4.60
C THR A 176 11.49 12.93 -4.57
N ASP A 177 11.98 13.23 -3.37
CA ASP A 177 13.23 13.98 -3.17
C ASP A 177 14.47 13.34 -3.86
N ASN A 178 14.39 12.06 -4.27
CA ASN A 178 15.38 11.40 -5.10
C ASN A 178 14.70 10.65 -6.27
N PRO A 179 14.83 11.11 -7.51
CA PRO A 179 14.30 10.40 -8.67
C PRO A 179 14.77 8.95 -8.75
N HIS A 180 13.87 8.04 -9.13
CA HIS A 180 14.16 6.60 -9.16
C HIS A 180 13.31 5.87 -10.18
N THR A 181 13.75 4.67 -10.56
CA THR A 181 13.06 3.85 -11.57
C THR A 181 12.51 2.58 -10.94
N HIS A 182 11.22 2.33 -11.17
CA HIS A 182 10.57 1.06 -10.90
C HIS A 182 10.79 0.13 -12.08
N VAL A 183 11.25 -1.10 -11.83
CA VAL A 183 11.41 -2.13 -12.85
C VAL A 183 10.66 -3.39 -12.45
N VAL A 184 9.84 -3.89 -13.36
CA VAL A 184 9.16 -5.18 -13.26
C VAL A 184 9.73 -6.11 -14.31
N LEU A 185 10.42 -7.15 -13.86
CA LEU A 185 11.07 -8.17 -14.67
C LEU A 185 10.30 -9.49 -14.54
N ARG A 186 10.00 -10.10 -15.69
CA ARG A 186 9.33 -11.41 -15.75
C ARG A 186 10.15 -12.53 -15.13
N GLY A 187 9.46 -13.59 -14.72
CA GLY A 187 10.08 -14.78 -14.13
C GLY A 187 10.55 -15.81 -15.12
N LYS A 188 10.49 -15.53 -16.42
CA LYS A 188 10.92 -16.43 -17.49
C LYS A 188 12.13 -15.89 -18.25
N ASP A 189 12.98 -16.81 -18.71
CA ASP A 189 14.09 -16.52 -19.62
C ASP A 189 13.65 -16.58 -21.08
N TYR A 190 14.57 -16.27 -22.01
CA TYR A 190 14.25 -16.22 -23.45
C TYR A 190 13.77 -17.56 -24.04
N THR A 191 13.98 -18.67 -23.33
CA THR A 191 13.52 -20.02 -23.73
C THR A 191 12.16 -20.38 -23.13
N GLY A 192 11.57 -19.49 -22.33
CA GLY A 192 10.31 -19.73 -21.61
C GLY A 192 10.47 -20.50 -20.29
N LYS A 193 11.70 -20.80 -19.86
CA LYS A 193 11.98 -21.48 -18.59
C LYS A 193 12.07 -20.48 -17.44
N ASP A 194 11.90 -20.94 -16.21
CA ASP A 194 12.03 -20.10 -15.02
C ASP A 194 13.41 -19.42 -14.94
N LEU A 195 13.41 -18.09 -14.90
CA LEU A 195 14.58 -17.25 -14.67
C LEU A 195 15.01 -17.34 -13.20
N ILE A 196 16.15 -17.98 -12.96
CA ILE A 196 16.78 -18.08 -11.63
C ILE A 196 18.02 -17.19 -11.57
N ILE A 197 17.91 -16.08 -10.84
CA ILE A 197 19.02 -15.15 -10.58
C ILE A 197 19.68 -15.53 -9.25
N SER A 198 21.01 -15.57 -9.23
CA SER A 198 21.75 -15.89 -8.00
C SER A 198 21.52 -14.86 -6.90
N ARG A 199 21.53 -15.32 -5.64
CA ARG A 199 21.34 -14.45 -4.47
C ARG A 199 22.43 -13.37 -4.37
N ASP A 200 23.66 -13.70 -4.73
CA ASP A 200 24.79 -12.75 -4.69
C ASP A 200 24.61 -11.63 -5.73
N TYR A 201 24.09 -11.97 -6.92
CA TYR A 201 23.79 -10.97 -7.94
C TYR A 201 22.64 -10.05 -7.51
N ILE A 202 21.56 -10.61 -6.93
CA ILE A 202 20.45 -9.80 -6.39
C ILE A 202 20.91 -8.92 -5.21
N GLY A 203 21.69 -9.50 -4.29
CA GLY A 203 22.10 -8.83 -3.06
C GLY A 203 23.10 -7.69 -3.30
N GLN A 204 23.97 -7.86 -4.30
CA GLN A 204 25.11 -6.98 -4.53
C GLN A 204 25.38 -6.70 -6.02
N GLY A 205 25.44 -7.71 -6.88
CA GLY A 205 25.83 -7.56 -8.29
C GLY A 205 25.04 -6.51 -9.09
N MET A 206 23.71 -6.48 -8.96
CA MET A 206 22.87 -5.46 -9.61
C MET A 206 23.26 -4.03 -9.19
N ARG A 207 23.53 -3.84 -7.89
CA ARG A 207 23.89 -2.54 -7.31
C ARG A 207 25.25 -2.08 -7.83
N ASP A 208 26.19 -3.00 -7.96
CA ASP A 208 27.52 -2.68 -8.45
C ASP A 208 27.49 -2.32 -9.93
N ARG A 209 26.76 -3.06 -10.77
CA ARG A 209 26.58 -2.69 -12.19
C ARG A 209 25.95 -1.31 -12.37
N ALA A 210 24.93 -1.00 -11.57
CA ALA A 210 24.31 0.32 -11.61
C ALA A 210 25.30 1.41 -11.16
N SER A 211 26.09 1.15 -10.12
CA SER A 211 27.09 2.09 -9.60
C SER A 211 28.25 2.32 -10.57
N GLU A 212 28.74 1.26 -11.22
CA GLU A 212 29.71 1.32 -12.31
C GLU A 212 29.17 2.18 -13.45
N LEU A 213 27.95 1.89 -13.93
CA LEU A 213 27.32 2.64 -15.01
C LEU A 213 27.13 4.12 -14.66
N ALA A 214 26.69 4.43 -13.44
CA ALA A 214 26.55 5.82 -12.98
C ALA A 214 27.91 6.53 -12.92
N THR A 215 28.96 5.81 -12.49
CA THR A 215 30.33 6.34 -12.45
C THR A 215 30.89 6.59 -13.85
N GLU A 216 30.55 5.76 -14.83
CA GLU A 216 30.95 5.98 -16.22
C GLU A 216 30.27 7.21 -16.84
N TRP A 217 29.01 7.49 -16.45
CA TRP A 217 28.25 8.63 -16.98
C TRP A 217 28.64 9.95 -16.30
N LEU A 218 28.73 9.96 -14.97
CA LEU A 218 28.92 11.19 -14.17
C LEU A 218 30.36 11.38 -13.69
N GLY A 219 31.25 10.46 -14.02
CA GLY A 219 32.57 10.36 -13.42
C GLY A 219 32.53 9.89 -11.95
N PRO A 220 33.70 9.59 -11.36
CA PRO A 220 33.80 9.34 -9.92
C PRO A 220 33.50 10.62 -9.12
N ARG A 221 33.00 10.43 -7.90
CA ARG A 221 32.78 11.52 -6.95
C ARG A 221 34.13 12.15 -6.54
N THR A 222 34.18 13.46 -6.55
CA THR A 222 35.30 14.24 -6.01
C THR A 222 35.34 14.14 -4.49
N GLU A 223 36.53 14.37 -3.90
CA GLU A 223 36.67 14.42 -2.44
C GLU A 223 35.75 15.49 -1.82
N LEU A 224 35.56 16.63 -2.51
CA LEU A 224 34.67 17.70 -2.07
C LEU A 224 33.20 17.27 -2.05
N GLU A 225 32.72 16.55 -3.07
CA GLU A 225 31.36 15.99 -3.08
C GLU A 225 31.17 15.00 -1.92
N ILE A 226 32.16 14.13 -1.69
CA ILE A 226 32.14 13.14 -0.60
C ILE A 226 32.08 13.85 0.76
N GLN A 227 32.94 14.84 1.00
CA GLN A 227 32.95 15.60 2.26
C GLN A 227 31.65 16.37 2.47
N ARG A 228 31.12 17.06 1.44
CA ARG A 228 29.83 17.77 1.54
C ARG A 228 28.67 16.82 1.81
N GLY A 229 28.70 15.62 1.23
CA GLY A 229 27.73 14.56 1.52
C GLY A 229 27.77 14.14 2.98
N MET A 230 28.96 13.83 3.50
CA MET A 230 29.15 13.43 4.89
C MET A 230 28.83 14.55 5.88
N GLN A 231 29.18 15.80 5.57
CA GLN A 231 28.85 16.96 6.41
C GLN A 231 27.33 17.10 6.59
N ARG A 232 26.56 16.87 5.52
CA ARG A 232 25.09 16.87 5.60
C ARG A 232 24.53 15.73 6.44
N GLU A 233 25.25 14.62 6.62
CA GLU A 233 24.79 13.48 7.43
C GLU A 233 24.92 13.74 8.94
N VAL A 234 25.84 14.61 9.38
CA VAL A 234 26.15 14.85 10.79
C VAL A 234 24.91 15.16 11.62
N ASP A 235 24.07 16.11 11.17
CA ASP A 235 22.92 16.60 11.95
C ASP A 235 21.62 15.83 11.70
N GLN A 236 21.58 14.91 10.73
CA GLN A 236 20.36 14.23 10.32
C GLN A 236 19.79 13.31 11.40
N GLU A 237 18.50 13.41 11.65
CA GLU A 237 17.78 12.53 12.60
C GLU A 237 17.34 11.22 11.93
N ARG A 238 18.29 10.55 11.26
CA ARG A 238 18.09 9.26 10.59
C ARG A 238 19.37 8.44 10.57
N TRP A 239 19.28 7.15 10.20
CA TRP A 239 20.46 6.28 10.03
C TRP A 239 21.24 6.62 8.75
N THR A 240 22.51 6.99 8.90
CA THR A 240 23.36 7.56 7.84
C THR A 240 24.56 6.68 7.48
N GLY A 241 25.41 7.16 6.55
CA GLY A 241 26.70 6.55 6.27
C GLY A 241 27.69 6.67 7.42
N LEU A 242 27.73 7.83 8.10
CA LEU A 242 28.57 8.03 9.29
C LEU A 242 28.28 7.00 10.38
N ASP A 243 27.00 6.70 10.64
CA ASP A 243 26.62 5.71 11.66
C ASP A 243 27.09 4.29 11.31
N ARG A 244 27.04 3.90 10.02
CA ARG A 244 27.59 2.61 9.56
C ARG A 244 29.10 2.55 9.70
N THR A 245 29.80 3.65 9.48
CA THR A 245 31.25 3.73 9.72
C THR A 245 31.53 3.56 11.21
N LEU A 246 30.87 4.34 12.08
CA LEU A 246 31.02 4.23 13.54
C LEU A 246 30.74 2.79 14.04
N GLN A 247 29.69 2.15 13.54
CA GLN A 247 29.35 0.77 13.90
C GLN A 247 30.41 -0.24 13.45
N ARG A 248 31.06 -0.04 12.29
CA ARG A 248 32.16 -0.91 11.81
C ARG A 248 33.44 -0.73 12.61
N GLU A 249 33.74 0.51 13.01
CA GLU A 249 34.95 0.84 13.76
C GLU A 249 34.81 0.57 15.27
N ALA A 250 33.61 0.29 15.75
CA ALA A 250 33.36 -0.04 17.14
C ALA A 250 33.99 -1.39 17.51
N VAL A 251 34.72 -1.42 18.63
CA VAL A 251 35.29 -2.63 19.24
C VAL A 251 34.66 -2.79 20.61
N ASP A 252 34.09 -3.98 20.87
CA ASP A 252 33.34 -4.27 22.11
C ASP A 252 32.22 -3.25 22.39
N GLY A 253 31.59 -2.72 21.32
CA GLY A 253 30.54 -1.71 21.41
C GLY A 253 31.03 -0.28 21.66
N LEU A 254 32.35 -0.06 21.69
CA LEU A 254 32.98 1.25 21.94
C LEU A 254 33.66 1.80 20.69
N VAL A 255 33.42 3.07 20.39
CA VAL A 255 34.15 3.83 19.38
C VAL A 255 35.24 4.64 20.09
N ARG A 256 36.49 4.44 19.67
CA ARG A 256 37.67 5.13 20.22
C ARG A 256 38.20 6.15 19.20
N THR A 257 38.30 7.42 19.58
CA THR A 257 38.74 8.48 18.65
C THR A 257 40.18 8.30 18.19
N GLU A 258 41.04 7.66 19.00
CA GLU A 258 42.42 7.35 18.65
C GLU A 258 42.49 6.37 17.46
N ARG A 259 41.54 5.43 17.36
CA ARG A 259 41.43 4.54 16.20
C ARG A 259 41.04 5.29 14.92
N LEU A 260 40.21 6.33 15.05
CA LEU A 260 39.83 7.16 13.92
C LEU A 260 41.03 7.97 13.38
N GLU A 261 42.08 8.17 14.17
CA GLU A 261 43.33 8.82 13.77
C GLU A 261 44.34 7.86 13.14
N ALA A 262 44.28 6.57 13.49
CA ALA A 262 45.24 5.56 13.03
C ALA A 262 45.09 5.21 11.53
N GLU A 263 43.88 5.32 10.96
CA GLU A 263 43.66 5.05 9.53
C GLU A 263 43.58 6.34 8.69
N PRO A 264 44.40 6.52 7.64
CA PRO A 264 44.40 7.73 6.80
C PRO A 264 43.06 8.08 6.15
N ARG A 265 42.19 7.09 5.94
CA ARG A 265 40.83 7.28 5.43
C ARG A 265 39.90 7.85 6.51
N LEU A 266 39.97 7.32 7.73
CA LEU A 266 39.16 7.76 8.86
C LEU A 266 39.66 9.10 9.42
N GLN A 267 40.96 9.35 9.38
CA GLN A 267 41.57 10.60 9.83
C GLN A 267 40.97 11.80 9.10
N ARG A 268 40.75 11.68 7.79
CA ARG A 268 40.08 12.70 6.95
C ARG A 268 38.60 12.92 7.32
N GLN A 269 37.95 11.92 7.91
CA GLN A 269 36.53 11.94 8.28
C GLN A 269 36.32 12.18 9.77
N ARG A 270 37.39 12.22 10.58
CA ARG A 270 37.35 12.22 12.04
C ARG A 270 36.44 13.31 12.60
N LEU A 271 36.58 14.54 12.11
CA LEU A 271 35.74 15.67 12.57
C LEU A 271 34.24 15.41 12.35
N LEU A 272 33.88 14.78 11.24
CA LEU A 272 32.49 14.44 10.91
C LEU A 272 31.97 13.28 11.77
N LEU A 273 32.80 12.26 12.01
CA LEU A 273 32.46 11.12 12.86
C LEU A 273 32.29 11.54 14.33
N VAL A 274 33.18 12.40 14.84
CA VAL A 274 33.07 12.96 16.20
C VAL A 274 31.86 13.88 16.31
N GLY A 275 31.65 14.78 15.34
CA GLY A 275 30.46 15.62 15.30
C GLY A 275 29.17 14.79 15.28
N ARG A 276 29.18 13.65 14.57
CA ARG A 276 28.06 12.70 14.57
C ARG A 276 27.85 12.07 15.93
N LEU A 277 28.90 11.57 16.59
CA LEU A 277 28.80 11.02 17.96
C LEU A 277 28.24 12.04 18.96
N GLN A 278 28.66 13.31 18.87
CA GLN A 278 28.10 14.39 19.68
C GLN A 278 26.62 14.64 19.38
N ARG A 279 26.20 14.55 18.11
CA ARG A 279 24.77 14.63 17.73
C ARG A 279 23.99 13.45 18.32
N LEU A 280 24.51 12.22 18.22
CA LEU A 280 23.91 11.03 18.82
C LEU A 280 23.78 11.18 20.34
N GLN A 281 24.77 11.74 21.02
CA GLN A 281 24.71 12.00 22.46
C GLN A 281 23.65 13.03 22.83
N ARG A 282 23.50 14.12 22.06
CA ARG A 282 22.40 15.09 22.26
C ARG A 282 21.01 14.46 22.11
N MET A 283 20.89 13.39 21.32
CA MET A 283 19.67 12.60 21.16
C MET A 283 19.53 11.45 22.18
N GLY A 284 20.50 11.28 23.08
CA GLY A 284 20.50 10.18 24.06
C GLY A 284 20.80 8.80 23.46
N LEU A 285 21.41 8.74 22.27
CA LEU A 285 21.74 7.50 21.55
C LEU A 285 23.23 7.13 21.63
N ALA A 286 24.05 7.98 22.23
CA ALA A 286 25.45 7.71 22.51
C ALA A 286 25.88 8.40 23.81
N LYS A 287 26.95 7.91 24.42
CA LYS A 287 27.55 8.52 25.62
C LYS A 287 29.07 8.44 25.54
N GLU A 288 29.73 9.57 25.73
CA GLU A 288 31.16 9.61 26.01
C GLU A 288 31.40 9.11 27.45
N GLN A 289 32.00 7.93 27.59
CA GLN A 289 32.29 7.33 28.89
C GLN A 289 33.55 7.95 29.51
N GLN A 290 34.53 8.21 28.66
CA GLN A 290 35.80 8.87 28.96
C GLN A 290 36.17 9.72 27.74
N PRO A 291 37.00 10.76 27.90
CA PRO A 291 37.45 11.57 26.76
C PRO A 291 37.93 10.69 25.61
N GLY A 292 37.29 10.81 24.44
CA GLY A 292 37.63 10.03 23.24
C GLY A 292 37.06 8.60 23.17
N VAL A 293 36.36 8.12 24.21
CA VAL A 293 35.76 6.78 24.25
C VAL A 293 34.25 6.87 24.34
N TRP A 294 33.58 6.45 23.27
CA TRP A 294 32.14 6.60 23.09
C TRP A 294 31.44 5.24 23.06
N ALA A 295 30.37 5.11 23.82
CA ALA A 295 29.44 3.99 23.71
C ALA A 295 28.21 4.43 22.92
N VAL A 296 27.91 3.72 21.83
CA VAL A 296 26.67 3.90 21.07
C VAL A 296 25.64 2.92 21.62
N HIS A 297 24.41 3.39 21.85
CA HIS A 297 23.35 2.55 22.38
C HIS A 297 23.01 1.41 21.42
N ALA A 298 22.68 0.23 21.98
CA ALA A 298 22.38 -0.96 21.18
C ALA A 298 21.14 -0.80 20.28
N ASP A 299 20.19 0.04 20.68
CA ASP A 299 18.97 0.37 19.94
C ASP A 299 19.13 1.61 19.03
N ALA A 300 20.30 2.25 18.98
CA ALA A 300 20.52 3.47 18.20
C ALA A 300 20.17 3.31 16.71
N GLU A 301 20.52 2.16 16.11
CA GLU A 301 20.19 1.89 14.72
C GLU A 301 18.65 1.81 14.51
N SER A 302 17.94 1.05 15.34
CA SER A 302 16.47 0.93 15.24
C SER A 302 15.79 2.27 15.49
N THR A 303 16.25 3.04 16.48
CA THR A 303 15.68 4.34 16.84
C THR A 303 15.89 5.36 15.73
N LEU A 304 17.10 5.48 15.17
CA LEU A 304 17.39 6.38 14.05
C LEU A 304 16.62 6.00 12.77
N ARG A 305 16.42 4.70 12.51
CA ARG A 305 15.58 4.26 11.39
C ARG A 305 14.12 4.67 11.58
N ALA A 306 13.57 4.46 12.78
CA ALA A 306 12.20 4.86 13.11
C ALA A 306 12.01 6.39 13.08
N MET A 307 12.99 7.17 13.56
CA MET A 307 12.98 8.63 13.46
C MET A 307 13.01 9.11 12.00
N GLY A 308 13.86 8.49 11.16
CA GLY A 308 13.91 8.78 9.73
C GLY A 308 12.58 8.50 9.03
N GLU A 309 11.98 7.32 9.27
CA GLU A 309 10.67 6.94 8.74
C GLU A 309 9.57 7.91 9.19
N ARG A 310 9.56 8.29 10.48
CA ARG A 310 8.61 9.29 11.01
C ARG A 310 8.79 10.65 10.34
N GLY A 311 10.02 11.09 10.14
CA GLY A 311 10.32 12.33 9.43
C GLY A 311 9.85 12.30 7.98
N ASP A 312 9.95 11.16 7.30
CA ASP A 312 9.46 10.97 5.93
C ASP A 312 7.92 11.01 5.89
N ILE A 313 7.25 10.31 6.80
CA ILE A 313 5.79 10.35 6.97
C ILE A 313 5.30 11.79 7.17
N ILE A 314 5.94 12.56 8.06
CA ILE A 314 5.57 13.95 8.33
C ILE A 314 5.67 14.80 7.06
N ARG A 315 6.75 14.67 6.27
CA ARG A 315 6.89 15.41 5.00
C ARG A 315 5.79 15.01 4.00
N THR A 316 5.46 13.73 3.91
CA THR A 316 4.37 13.23 3.07
C THR A 316 3.01 13.79 3.50
N MET A 317 2.73 13.87 4.80
CA MET A 317 1.52 14.49 5.33
C MET A 317 1.44 15.99 5.01
N GLN A 318 2.53 16.74 5.23
CA GLN A 318 2.60 18.17 4.95
C GLN A 318 2.31 18.47 3.48
N ARG A 319 2.88 17.67 2.57
CA ARG A 319 2.63 17.80 1.12
C ARG A 319 1.16 17.58 0.77
N ALA A 320 0.53 16.53 1.31
CA ALA A 320 -0.87 16.22 1.03
C ALA A 320 -1.86 17.24 1.60
N MET A 321 -1.50 17.92 2.69
CA MET A 321 -2.35 18.98 3.26
C MET A 321 -2.34 20.28 2.44
N SER A 322 -1.41 20.42 1.50
CA SER A 322 -1.30 21.57 0.57
C SER A 322 -1.35 22.93 1.28
N GLY A 323 -0.59 23.07 2.38
CA GLY A 323 -0.52 24.32 3.16
C GLY A 323 -1.62 24.51 4.21
N ARG A 324 -2.61 23.62 4.30
CA ARG A 324 -3.59 23.63 5.40
C ARG A 324 -2.90 23.26 6.71
N GLN A 325 -2.98 24.15 7.70
CA GLN A 325 -2.45 23.86 9.03
C GLN A 325 -3.34 22.83 9.75
N ARG A 326 -2.73 21.71 10.09
CA ARG A 326 -3.30 20.63 10.91
C ARG A 326 -2.24 20.14 11.87
N GLU A 327 -2.65 19.76 13.07
CA GLU A 327 -1.82 18.91 13.91
C GLU A 327 -1.64 17.56 13.19
N LEU A 328 -0.40 17.06 13.11
CA LEU A 328 -0.08 15.84 12.40
C LEU A 328 0.05 14.68 13.39
N ALA A 329 -0.73 13.62 13.16
CA ALA A 329 -0.72 12.41 13.97
C ALA A 329 -0.45 11.17 13.10
N VAL A 330 0.35 10.23 13.61
CA VAL A 330 0.51 8.91 13.00
C VAL A 330 -0.43 7.97 13.74
N PHE A 331 -1.35 7.35 13.03
CA PHE A 331 -2.31 6.43 13.62
C PHE A 331 -1.61 5.15 14.07
N GLN A 332 -1.66 4.86 15.36
CA GLN A 332 -1.16 3.62 15.93
C GLN A 332 -2.34 2.74 16.37
N PRO A 333 -2.44 1.52 15.84
CA PRO A 333 -3.46 0.58 16.27
C PRO A 333 -3.13 0.00 17.64
N GLY A 334 -3.91 0.32 18.67
CA GLY A 334 -3.74 -0.29 20.00
C GLY A 334 -4.18 0.54 21.20
N GLU A 335 -4.40 1.85 21.05
CA GLU A 335 -4.79 2.72 22.15
C GLU A 335 -6.27 3.14 22.01
N ASP A 336 -7.10 2.70 22.96
CA ASP A 336 -8.45 3.22 23.29
C ASP A 336 -9.62 3.01 22.30
N GLY A 337 -9.56 2.07 21.35
CA GLY A 337 -10.68 1.85 20.41
C GLY A 337 -11.03 3.12 19.60
N ARG A 338 -10.07 4.04 19.46
CA ARG A 338 -10.28 5.33 18.80
C ARG A 338 -10.63 5.09 17.34
N SER A 339 -11.85 5.50 16.99
CA SER A 339 -12.31 5.60 15.62
C SER A 339 -12.08 7.03 15.14
N ILE A 340 -11.45 7.18 13.98
CA ILE A 340 -11.25 8.46 13.32
C ILE A 340 -12.15 8.49 12.10
N ILE A 341 -13.02 9.49 12.02
CA ILE A 341 -13.79 9.77 10.80
C ILE A 341 -13.18 10.99 10.15
N GLY A 342 -12.94 10.93 8.84
CA GLY A 342 -12.36 12.04 8.10
C GLY A 342 -12.43 11.85 6.60
N ARG A 343 -12.04 12.89 5.85
CA ARG A 343 -11.88 12.78 4.40
C ARG A 343 -10.49 12.29 4.03
N VAL A 344 -10.39 11.50 2.97
CA VAL A 344 -9.11 11.13 2.36
C VAL A 344 -8.51 12.36 1.68
N ALA A 345 -7.47 12.94 2.29
CA ALA A 345 -6.72 14.06 1.73
C ALA A 345 -5.62 13.60 0.78
N GLY A 346 -5.05 12.41 1.01
CA GLY A 346 -4.03 11.83 0.16
C GLY A 346 -3.92 10.32 0.34
N ARG A 347 -3.29 9.66 -0.62
CA ARG A 347 -3.05 8.22 -0.60
C ARG A 347 -1.75 7.89 -1.34
N GLY A 348 -1.07 6.84 -0.93
CA GLY A 348 0.18 6.39 -1.56
C GLY A 348 0.60 5.02 -1.04
N MET A 349 1.85 4.63 -1.29
CA MET A 349 2.43 3.40 -0.73
C MET A 349 3.50 3.75 0.29
N ALA A 350 3.44 3.09 1.44
CA ALA A 350 4.47 3.12 2.46
C ALA A 350 5.62 2.18 2.07
N ASP A 351 5.29 1.07 1.40
CA ASP A 351 6.25 0.13 0.86
C ASP A 351 5.77 -0.38 -0.51
N GLU A 352 6.30 0.23 -1.57
CA GLU A 352 5.91 0.00 -2.96
C GLU A 352 6.26 -1.41 -3.44
N LEU A 353 7.34 -2.00 -2.94
CA LEU A 353 7.65 -3.39 -3.24
C LEU A 353 6.71 -4.35 -2.52
N TYR A 354 6.12 -3.93 -1.41
CA TYR A 354 5.20 -4.74 -0.63
C TYR A 354 3.72 -4.45 -0.85
N ASP A 355 3.40 -3.59 -1.82
CA ASP A 355 2.05 -3.14 -2.13
C ASP A 355 1.32 -2.69 -0.84
N LYS A 356 2.07 -2.10 0.12
CA LYS A 356 1.52 -1.59 1.38
C LYS A 356 1.15 -0.13 1.21
N GLY A 357 -0.15 0.13 1.13
CA GLY A 357 -0.69 1.47 1.01
C GLY A 357 -0.60 2.31 2.29
N TYR A 358 -0.83 3.61 2.18
CA TYR A 358 -1.21 4.49 3.27
C TYR A 358 -2.31 5.44 2.82
N LEU A 359 -3.07 5.96 3.80
CA LEU A 359 -3.97 7.09 3.63
C LEU A 359 -3.52 8.25 4.50
N ILE A 360 -3.78 9.47 4.02
CA ILE A 360 -3.74 10.68 4.81
C ILE A 360 -5.19 11.13 4.97
N VAL A 361 -5.66 11.16 6.20
CA VAL A 361 -7.06 11.48 6.54
C VAL A 361 -7.10 12.83 7.24
N ASP A 362 -7.78 13.81 6.65
CA ASP A 362 -8.13 15.07 7.33
C ASP A 362 -9.33 14.78 8.23
N GLY A 363 -9.05 14.59 9.52
CA GLY A 363 -9.96 14.09 10.52
C GLY A 363 -10.99 15.14 10.95
N ALA A 364 -12.18 14.67 11.28
CA ALA A 364 -13.23 15.50 11.85
C ALA A 364 -12.85 16.04 13.24
N ASP A 365 -11.81 15.49 13.88
CA ASP A 365 -11.19 15.96 15.10
C ASP A 365 -10.26 17.18 14.90
N GLY A 366 -10.06 17.63 13.65
CA GLY A 366 -9.21 18.76 13.31
C GLY A 366 -7.73 18.41 13.11
N LYS A 367 -7.37 17.11 13.16
CA LYS A 367 -6.00 16.62 12.94
C LYS A 367 -5.88 15.95 11.56
N ALA A 368 -4.67 15.92 11.02
CA ALA A 368 -4.35 15.09 9.86
C ALA A 368 -3.70 13.79 10.36
N HIS A 369 -4.22 12.65 9.92
CA HIS A 369 -3.80 11.33 10.35
C HIS A 369 -3.13 10.57 9.23
N TYR A 370 -1.92 10.06 9.48
CA TYR A 370 -1.30 9.05 8.62
C TYR A 370 -1.76 7.66 9.04
N VAL A 371 -2.31 6.91 8.10
CA VAL A 371 -2.88 5.58 8.34
C VAL A 371 -2.19 4.59 7.42
N ALA A 372 -1.30 3.76 7.98
CA ALA A 372 -0.71 2.64 7.26
C ALA A 372 -1.80 1.59 6.97
N LEU A 373 -1.94 1.22 5.70
CA LEU A 373 -2.88 0.20 5.26
C LEU A 373 -2.25 -1.18 5.23
N ASN A 374 -3.10 -2.20 5.17
CA ASN A 374 -2.64 -3.57 4.96
C ASN A 374 -2.35 -3.83 3.49
N ALA A 375 -1.52 -4.84 3.22
CA ALA A 375 -1.25 -5.31 1.85
C ALA A 375 -2.49 -5.85 1.09
N ARG A 376 -3.65 -5.96 1.76
CA ARG A 376 -4.92 -6.38 1.14
C ARG A 376 -5.87 -5.22 0.86
N ASP A 377 -5.60 -4.05 1.42
CA ASP A 377 -6.44 -2.87 1.22
C ASP A 377 -6.10 -2.26 -0.14
N GLU A 378 -7.04 -2.30 -1.08
CA GLU A 378 -6.87 -1.68 -2.39
C GLU A 378 -7.07 -0.16 -2.27
N LEU A 379 -6.03 0.63 -2.55
CA LEU A 379 -6.07 2.10 -2.53
C LEU A 379 -7.18 2.69 -3.40
N ALA A 380 -7.56 1.99 -4.48
CA ALA A 380 -8.65 2.39 -5.38
C ALA A 380 -10.02 2.48 -4.67
N ASN A 381 -10.20 1.77 -3.56
CA ASN A 381 -11.43 1.82 -2.77
C ASN A 381 -11.57 3.12 -1.96
N TYR A 382 -10.50 3.92 -1.85
CA TYR A 382 -10.46 5.12 -1.03
C TYR A 382 -10.03 6.33 -1.89
N PRO A 383 -10.90 6.81 -2.80
CA PRO A 383 -10.56 7.95 -3.64
C PRO A 383 -10.39 9.23 -2.81
N THR A 384 -9.57 10.17 -3.29
CA THR A 384 -9.38 11.46 -2.63
C THR A 384 -10.72 12.20 -2.51
N GLY A 385 -10.97 12.78 -1.34
CA GLY A 385 -12.24 13.43 -0.99
C GLY A 385 -13.31 12.48 -0.42
N ALA A 386 -13.13 11.16 -0.51
CA ALA A 386 -14.03 10.20 0.14
C ALA A 386 -14.01 10.34 1.66
N VAL A 387 -15.14 10.06 2.31
CA VAL A 387 -15.23 9.98 3.77
C VAL A 387 -14.98 8.54 4.21
N VAL A 388 -14.02 8.36 5.11
CA VAL A 388 -13.63 7.07 5.68
C VAL A 388 -13.73 7.09 7.19
N GLU A 389 -13.98 5.93 7.76
CA GLU A 389 -13.83 5.66 9.19
C GLU A 389 -12.66 4.69 9.38
N VAL A 390 -11.69 5.10 10.18
CA VAL A 390 -10.49 4.32 10.51
C VAL A 390 -10.62 3.83 11.93
N LYS A 391 -10.57 2.51 12.12
CA LYS A 391 -10.63 1.87 13.44
C LYS A 391 -9.36 1.09 13.69
N GLY A 392 -8.89 1.14 14.94
CA GLY A 392 -7.95 0.15 15.43
C GLY A 392 -8.64 -1.22 15.41
N SER A 393 -8.12 -2.17 14.65
CA SER A 393 -8.58 -3.57 14.62
C SER A 393 -8.28 -4.33 15.92
N ALA A 394 -7.75 -3.63 16.95
CA ALA A 394 -7.45 -4.17 18.26
C ALA A 394 -8.69 -4.24 19.18
N ASP A 395 -9.85 -3.73 18.77
CA ASP A 395 -11.06 -3.93 19.55
C ASP A 395 -11.57 -5.38 19.43
N VAL A 396 -11.84 -5.99 20.59
CA VAL A 396 -12.41 -7.35 20.65
C VAL A 396 -13.73 -7.36 19.88
N ARG A 397 -13.79 -8.19 18.83
CA ARG A 397 -15.00 -8.32 18.00
C ARG A 397 -16.20 -8.62 18.89
N ALA A 398 -17.33 -7.97 18.61
CA ALA A 398 -18.60 -8.25 19.29
C ALA A 398 -18.95 -9.74 19.19
N ALA A 399 -18.66 -10.39 18.06
CA ALA A 399 -18.85 -11.83 17.91
C ALA A 399 -18.00 -12.66 18.89
N ASP A 400 -16.75 -12.28 19.15
CA ASP A 400 -15.88 -13.01 20.08
C ASP A 400 -16.33 -12.80 21.53
N ARG A 401 -16.78 -11.58 21.89
CA ARG A 401 -17.42 -11.30 23.19
C ARG A 401 -18.69 -12.10 23.39
N ASN A 402 -19.55 -12.15 22.39
CA ASN A 402 -20.81 -12.89 22.45
C ASN A 402 -20.56 -14.40 22.53
N ILE A 403 -19.60 -14.94 21.77
CA ILE A 403 -19.22 -16.35 21.88
C ILE A 403 -18.71 -16.64 23.28
N ALA A 404 -17.77 -15.85 23.79
CA ALA A 404 -17.20 -16.04 25.12
C ALA A 404 -18.28 -15.97 26.22
N ALA A 405 -19.25 -15.07 26.11
CA ALA A 405 -20.37 -14.97 27.05
C ALA A 405 -21.36 -16.16 26.98
N MET A 406 -21.40 -16.89 25.87
CA MET A 406 -22.28 -18.04 25.65
C MET A 406 -21.59 -19.39 25.90
N VAL A 407 -20.32 -19.39 26.31
CA VAL A 407 -19.55 -20.60 26.61
C VAL A 407 -19.91 -21.09 28.01
N SER A 408 -20.16 -22.39 28.13
CA SER A 408 -20.30 -23.11 29.40
C SER A 408 -19.36 -24.30 29.37
N ASP A 409 -18.52 -24.45 30.40
CA ASP A 409 -17.49 -25.51 30.51
C ASP A 409 -16.55 -25.61 29.30
N GLY A 410 -16.16 -24.45 28.73
CA GLY A 410 -15.29 -24.39 27.55
C GLY A 410 -15.96 -24.80 26.24
N LEU A 411 -17.29 -25.00 26.23
CA LEU A 411 -18.08 -25.39 25.08
C LEU A 411 -19.07 -24.30 24.67
N TYR A 412 -19.07 -23.97 23.39
CA TYR A 412 -20.08 -23.13 22.75
C TYR A 412 -21.03 -24.01 21.92
N ARG A 413 -22.34 -23.85 22.13
CA ARG A 413 -23.39 -24.62 21.46
C ARG A 413 -24.31 -23.71 20.62
N THR A 414 -24.48 -24.06 19.33
CA THR A 414 -25.26 -23.23 18.40
C THR A 414 -26.77 -23.27 18.65
N ASP A 415 -27.28 -24.39 19.14
CA ASP A 415 -28.68 -24.57 19.58
C ASP A 415 -29.03 -23.61 20.72
N HIS A 416 -28.16 -23.52 21.73
CA HIS A 416 -28.32 -22.60 22.85
C HIS A 416 -28.29 -21.14 22.41
N HIS A 417 -27.32 -20.75 21.58
CA HIS A 417 -27.27 -19.37 21.05
C HIS A 417 -28.51 -19.04 20.19
N LEU A 418 -29.01 -20.00 19.40
CA LEU A 418 -30.24 -19.78 18.61
C LEU A 418 -31.45 -19.53 19.52
N ALA A 419 -31.61 -20.32 20.59
CA ALA A 419 -32.68 -20.14 21.56
C ALA A 419 -32.62 -18.75 22.24
N VAL A 420 -31.42 -18.29 22.62
CA VAL A 420 -31.24 -16.95 23.20
C VAL A 420 -31.52 -15.84 22.19
N ALA A 421 -31.07 -15.99 20.94
CA ALA A 421 -31.31 -15.03 19.87
C ALA A 421 -32.80 -14.92 19.49
N GLN A 422 -33.56 -16.02 19.61
CA GLN A 422 -35.01 -16.02 19.41
C GLN A 422 -35.75 -15.31 20.55
N GLY A 423 -35.26 -15.38 21.79
CA GLY A 423 -35.81 -14.66 22.93
C GLY A 423 -35.52 -13.15 22.91
N GLN A 424 -34.45 -12.73 22.23
CA GLN A 424 -34.07 -11.32 22.05
C GLN A 424 -34.54 -10.80 20.69
N VAL A 425 -35.85 -10.62 20.51
CA VAL A 425 -36.41 -10.14 19.24
C VAL A 425 -35.96 -8.71 18.96
N VAL A 426 -34.96 -8.55 18.09
CA VAL A 426 -34.55 -7.25 17.53
C VAL A 426 -35.22 -7.06 16.18
N PRO A 427 -36.04 -6.01 15.96
CA PRO A 427 -36.71 -5.77 14.69
C PRO A 427 -35.73 -5.77 13.51
N GLY A 428 -36.01 -6.58 12.48
CA GLY A 428 -35.23 -6.64 11.24
C GLY A 428 -33.98 -7.52 11.25
N ARG A 429 -33.70 -8.29 12.33
CA ARG A 429 -32.62 -9.29 12.36
C ARG A 429 -33.15 -10.71 12.46
N ASP A 430 -32.75 -11.56 11.52
CA ASP A 430 -33.05 -13.00 11.55
C ASP A 430 -32.12 -13.71 12.57
N PRO A 431 -32.66 -14.35 13.63
CA PRO A 431 -31.88 -15.09 14.62
C PRO A 431 -30.97 -16.17 13.99
N GLN A 432 -31.40 -16.79 12.88
CA GLN A 432 -30.61 -17.81 12.19
C GLN A 432 -29.38 -17.19 11.51
N GLU A 433 -29.52 -16.00 10.90
CA GLU A 433 -28.39 -15.28 10.32
C GLU A 433 -27.39 -14.81 11.38
N VAL A 434 -27.88 -14.43 12.57
CA VAL A 434 -27.03 -14.06 13.70
C VAL A 434 -26.15 -15.25 14.10
N VAL A 435 -26.74 -16.44 14.31
CA VAL A 435 -25.96 -17.64 14.65
C VAL A 435 -25.02 -18.03 13.51
N ALA A 436 -25.46 -17.95 12.25
CA ALA A 436 -24.62 -18.24 11.09
C ALA A 436 -23.41 -17.30 10.96
N ALA A 437 -23.53 -16.04 11.39
CA ALA A 437 -22.39 -15.12 11.48
C ALA A 437 -21.34 -15.58 12.50
N HIS A 438 -21.78 -16.02 13.69
CA HIS A 438 -20.89 -16.52 14.74
C HIS A 438 -20.24 -17.86 14.36
N VAL A 439 -20.97 -18.75 13.68
CA VAL A 439 -20.41 -20.00 13.12
C VAL A 439 -19.34 -19.72 12.06
N ARG A 440 -19.56 -18.73 11.17
CA ARG A 440 -18.53 -18.31 10.21
C ARG A 440 -17.27 -17.77 10.90
N ARG A 441 -17.44 -17.05 12.03
CA ARG A 441 -16.32 -16.59 12.86
C ARG A 441 -15.58 -17.77 13.49
N LEU A 442 -16.28 -18.73 14.09
CA LEU A 442 -15.69 -19.94 14.67
C LEU A 442 -14.93 -20.78 13.64
N GLU A 443 -15.47 -20.96 12.44
CA GLU A 443 -14.75 -21.64 11.34
C GLU A 443 -13.47 -20.89 10.93
N ALA A 444 -13.49 -19.56 10.95
CA ALA A 444 -12.29 -18.76 10.67
C ALA A 444 -11.21 -18.96 11.75
N LEU A 445 -11.60 -18.97 13.02
CA LEU A 445 -10.72 -19.22 14.16
C LEU A 445 -10.23 -20.69 14.20
N ARG A 446 -11.06 -21.64 13.76
CA ARG A 446 -10.70 -23.06 13.65
C ARG A 446 -9.60 -23.29 12.63
N ARG A 447 -9.68 -22.64 11.47
CA ARG A 447 -8.62 -22.67 10.45
C ARG A 447 -7.29 -22.10 10.96
N ALA A 448 -7.34 -21.28 12.02
CA ALA A 448 -6.18 -20.71 12.69
C ALA A 448 -5.69 -21.54 13.90
N GLY A 449 -6.37 -22.64 14.23
CA GLY A 449 -6.06 -23.48 15.38
C GLY A 449 -6.44 -22.88 16.74
N ILE A 450 -7.31 -21.88 16.78
CA ILE A 450 -7.70 -21.19 18.02
C ILE A 450 -8.90 -21.87 18.71
N VAL A 451 -9.83 -22.39 17.91
CA VAL A 451 -11.00 -23.14 18.39
C VAL A 451 -11.06 -24.48 17.69
N GLU A 452 -11.75 -25.45 18.28
CA GLU A 452 -11.92 -26.79 17.74
C GLU A 452 -13.41 -27.11 17.54
N ARG A 453 -13.73 -27.81 16.45
CA ARG A 453 -15.09 -28.28 16.19
C ARG A 453 -15.21 -29.71 16.69
N VAL A 454 -15.93 -29.92 17.79
CA VAL A 454 -16.10 -31.23 18.42
C VAL A 454 -17.17 -32.04 17.69
N ALA A 455 -18.30 -31.40 17.35
CA ALA A 455 -19.39 -32.00 16.58
C ALA A 455 -20.16 -30.93 15.79
N ALA A 456 -21.17 -31.33 15.02
CA ALA A 456 -22.06 -30.38 14.36
C ALA A 456 -22.74 -29.48 15.41
N GLY A 457 -22.51 -28.16 15.33
CA GLY A 457 -23.06 -27.19 16.27
C GLY A 457 -22.37 -27.10 17.64
N LEU A 458 -21.33 -27.90 17.89
CA LEU A 458 -20.60 -27.94 19.16
C LEU A 458 -19.12 -27.57 18.95
N TRP A 459 -18.67 -26.55 19.68
CA TRP A 459 -17.35 -25.94 19.54
C TRP A 459 -16.63 -25.89 20.88
N LYS A 460 -15.36 -26.29 20.89
CA LYS A 460 -14.46 -26.08 22.02
C LYS A 460 -13.77 -24.74 21.86
N VAL A 461 -13.92 -23.89 22.87
CA VAL A 461 -13.53 -22.49 22.85
C VAL A 461 -12.65 -22.21 24.08
N PRO A 462 -11.47 -21.61 23.92
CA PRO A 462 -10.60 -21.30 25.05
C PRO A 462 -11.10 -20.06 25.82
N ASP A 463 -10.78 -19.98 27.12
CA ASP A 463 -11.20 -18.88 28.00
C ASP A 463 -10.62 -17.52 27.59
N ASP A 464 -9.47 -17.52 26.91
CA ASP A 464 -8.81 -16.34 26.36
C ASP A 464 -9.20 -16.06 24.89
N LEU A 465 -10.35 -16.55 24.43
CA LEU A 465 -10.84 -16.38 23.04
C LEU A 465 -10.79 -14.93 22.57
N THR A 466 -11.20 -13.99 23.41
CA THR A 466 -11.27 -12.57 23.08
C THR A 466 -9.88 -12.00 22.74
N GLU A 467 -8.87 -12.39 23.52
CA GLU A 467 -7.48 -11.97 23.33
C GLU A 467 -6.85 -12.69 22.14
N ARG A 468 -7.05 -14.01 22.00
CA ARG A 468 -6.54 -14.77 20.84
C ARG A 468 -7.20 -14.35 19.53
N GLY A 469 -8.50 -14.06 19.56
CA GLY A 469 -9.27 -13.54 18.44
C GLY A 469 -8.77 -12.17 18.00
N ARG A 470 -8.49 -11.28 18.96
CA ARG A 470 -7.82 -9.99 18.74
C ARG A 470 -6.45 -10.17 18.10
N GLN A 471 -5.58 -11.00 18.68
CA GLN A 471 -4.24 -11.26 18.13
C GLN A 471 -4.28 -11.87 16.73
N TYR A 472 -5.21 -12.79 16.47
CA TYR A 472 -5.46 -13.36 15.15
C TYR A 472 -5.85 -12.29 14.14
N ASP A 473 -6.77 -11.40 14.52
CA ASP A 473 -7.21 -10.31 13.66
C ASP A 473 -6.11 -9.28 13.46
N THR A 474 -5.34 -8.90 14.48
CA THR A 474 -4.17 -8.00 14.34
C THR A 474 -3.11 -8.60 13.42
N ARG A 475 -2.80 -9.90 13.53
CA ARG A 475 -1.84 -10.57 12.62
C ARG A 475 -2.35 -10.66 11.19
N ARG A 476 -3.67 -10.77 10.99
CA ARG A 476 -4.30 -10.94 9.67
C ARG A 476 -4.66 -9.61 8.98
N LEU A 477 -5.03 -8.61 9.76
CA LEU A 477 -5.55 -7.30 9.35
C LEU A 477 -4.61 -6.15 9.75
N GLY A 478 -3.38 -6.45 10.17
CA GLY A 478 -2.30 -5.49 10.49
C GLY A 478 -2.69 -4.36 11.43
N GLY A 479 -3.67 -4.57 12.30
CA GLY A 479 -4.05 -3.62 13.35
C GLY A 479 -5.02 -2.52 12.92
N VAL A 480 -5.28 -2.29 11.62
CA VAL A 480 -6.11 -1.16 11.16
C VAL A 480 -7.22 -1.65 10.23
N ALA A 481 -8.46 -1.19 10.46
CA ALA A 481 -9.57 -1.39 9.55
C ALA A 481 -10.08 -0.03 9.04
N VAL A 482 -10.13 0.13 7.72
CA VAL A 482 -10.67 1.32 7.08
C VAL A 482 -12.00 0.98 6.41
N GLU A 483 -13.04 1.73 6.77
CA GLU A 483 -14.38 1.57 6.22
C GLU A 483 -14.74 2.81 5.40
N LEU A 484 -15.09 2.61 4.12
CA LEU A 484 -15.58 3.68 3.27
C LEU A 484 -17.01 4.05 3.70
N LYS A 485 -17.21 5.27 4.21
CA LYS A 485 -18.54 5.79 4.58
C LYS A 485 -19.24 6.48 3.43
N SER A 486 -18.48 7.18 2.60
CA SER A 486 -18.97 7.79 1.37
C SER A 486 -17.84 7.95 0.38
N HIS A 487 -18.05 7.54 -0.87
CA HIS A 487 -17.11 7.81 -1.94
C HIS A 487 -17.18 9.27 -2.45
N LEU A 488 -18.27 10.00 -2.12
CA LEU A 488 -18.48 11.38 -2.55
C LEU A 488 -17.84 12.38 -1.58
N PRO A 489 -17.21 13.44 -2.10
CA PRO A 489 -16.83 14.61 -1.31
C PRO A 489 -18.05 15.26 -0.62
N ILE A 490 -17.85 15.85 0.57
CA ILE A 490 -18.94 16.41 1.39
C ILE A 490 -19.68 17.55 0.67
N GLU A 491 -19.00 18.27 -0.21
CA GLU A 491 -19.55 19.38 -1.00
C GLU A 491 -20.60 18.86 -1.99
N ARG A 492 -20.36 17.68 -2.58
CA ARG A 492 -21.32 17.02 -3.46
C ARG A 492 -22.46 16.39 -2.67
N GLN A 493 -22.17 15.83 -1.50
CA GLN A 493 -23.20 15.25 -0.63
C GLN A 493 -24.25 16.29 -0.21
N ALA A 494 -23.86 17.55 -0.04
CA ALA A 494 -24.77 18.61 0.40
C ALA A 494 -26.01 18.79 -0.52
N ARG A 495 -25.89 18.53 -1.82
CA ARG A 495 -26.97 18.79 -2.81
C ARG A 495 -27.42 17.59 -3.64
N VAL A 496 -26.81 16.41 -3.47
CA VAL A 496 -27.19 15.23 -4.26
C VAL A 496 -28.53 14.64 -3.84
N ILE A 497 -29.36 14.21 -4.80
CA ILE A 497 -30.59 13.46 -4.51
C ILE A 497 -30.21 11.99 -4.28
N GLY A 498 -29.94 11.63 -3.04
CA GLY A 498 -29.56 10.29 -2.59
C GLY A 498 -29.24 10.29 -1.10
N ALA A 499 -29.25 9.11 -0.46
CA ALA A 499 -28.90 9.01 0.95
C ALA A 499 -27.38 9.08 1.11
N THR A 500 -26.92 10.03 1.91
CA THR A 500 -25.49 10.36 2.07
C THR A 500 -25.02 10.15 3.50
N TRP A 501 -23.71 10.27 3.72
CA TRP A 501 -23.14 10.26 5.07
C TRP A 501 -23.58 11.49 5.88
N LEU A 502 -23.77 12.66 5.24
CA LEU A 502 -24.31 13.85 5.91
C LEU A 502 -25.71 13.62 6.51
N ASP A 503 -26.57 12.84 5.84
CA ASP A 503 -27.91 12.53 6.35
C ASP A 503 -27.83 11.68 7.63
N GLN A 504 -26.88 10.74 7.69
CA GLN A 504 -26.62 9.94 8.90
C GLN A 504 -26.11 10.83 10.05
N GLN A 505 -25.26 11.82 9.75
CA GLN A 505 -24.79 12.78 10.75
C GLN A 505 -25.91 13.71 11.24
N LEU A 506 -26.81 14.17 10.37
CA LEU A 506 -27.99 14.94 10.76
C LEU A 506 -28.89 14.15 11.72
N ILE A 507 -29.12 12.86 11.44
CA ILE A 507 -29.88 11.96 12.33
C ILE A 507 -29.16 11.77 13.67
N GLY A 508 -27.84 11.61 13.65
CA GLY A 508 -27.01 11.46 14.85
C GLY A 508 -26.73 12.76 15.61
N GLY A 509 -27.18 13.91 15.10
CA GLY A 509 -26.95 15.24 15.68
C GLY A 509 -25.51 15.77 15.55
N GLY A 510 -24.70 15.23 14.63
CA GLY A 510 -23.34 15.72 14.37
C GLY A 510 -22.36 15.56 15.54
N LYS A 511 -22.60 14.59 16.44
CA LYS A 511 -21.72 14.34 17.58
C LYS A 511 -20.31 13.94 17.14
N GLY A 512 -19.29 14.48 17.80
CA GLY A 512 -17.88 14.15 17.53
C GLY A 512 -17.21 14.97 16.43
N LEU A 513 -17.90 15.99 15.88
CA LEU A 513 -17.31 16.93 14.93
C LEU A 513 -16.61 18.09 15.66
N GLY A 514 -15.31 18.25 15.43
CA GLY A 514 -14.52 19.37 15.93
C GLY A 514 -14.91 20.70 15.29
N ASP A 515 -14.47 21.81 15.91
CA ASP A 515 -14.74 23.18 15.44
C ASP A 515 -13.69 23.73 14.47
N LEU A 516 -12.67 22.93 14.17
CA LEU A 516 -11.56 23.29 13.30
C LEU A 516 -11.44 22.29 12.15
N GLY A 517 -10.77 22.73 11.08
CA GLY A 517 -10.45 21.91 9.92
C GLY A 517 -11.67 21.21 9.29
N PHE A 518 -11.52 19.94 8.95
CA PHE A 518 -12.59 19.18 8.31
C PHE A 518 -13.86 19.09 9.15
N GLY A 519 -13.77 19.05 10.50
CA GLY A 519 -14.93 19.05 11.38
C GLY A 519 -15.85 20.26 11.17
N ARG A 520 -15.27 21.45 11.02
CA ARG A 520 -16.01 22.68 10.70
C ARG A 520 -16.62 22.64 9.31
N GLU A 521 -15.85 22.19 8.31
CA GLU A 521 -16.33 22.06 6.94
C GLU A 521 -17.53 21.10 6.84
N VAL A 522 -17.54 20.04 7.65
CA VAL A 522 -18.70 19.13 7.78
C VAL A 522 -19.88 19.85 8.40
N LYS A 523 -19.71 20.65 9.47
CA LYS A 523 -20.82 21.43 10.06
C LYS A 523 -21.46 22.39 9.05
N ASP A 524 -20.64 23.08 8.26
CA ASP A 524 -21.12 23.95 7.18
C ASP A 524 -21.86 23.16 6.10
N ALA A 525 -21.37 21.96 5.75
CA ALA A 525 -22.02 21.06 4.80
C ALA A 525 -23.35 20.49 5.34
N LEU A 526 -23.44 20.22 6.64
CA LEU A 526 -24.66 19.77 7.31
C LEU A 526 -25.74 20.84 7.26
N GLN A 527 -25.39 22.11 7.46
CA GLN A 527 -26.33 23.22 7.31
C GLN A 527 -26.87 23.29 5.87
N LYS A 528 -25.96 23.32 4.88
CA LYS A 528 -26.35 23.31 3.45
C LYS A 528 -27.21 22.11 3.08
N ARG A 529 -26.92 20.94 3.67
CA ARG A 529 -27.70 19.73 3.46
C ARG A 529 -29.09 19.84 4.08
N ALA A 530 -29.21 20.40 5.28
CA ALA A 530 -30.50 20.62 5.93
C ALA A 530 -31.38 21.61 5.14
N ASP A 531 -30.77 22.68 4.60
CA ASP A 531 -31.46 23.64 3.73
C ASP A 531 -31.98 22.94 2.45
N PHE A 532 -31.13 22.17 1.79
CA PHE A 532 -31.51 21.39 0.60
C PHE A 532 -32.63 20.38 0.91
N LEU A 533 -32.55 19.66 2.03
CA LEU A 533 -33.62 18.73 2.43
C LEU A 533 -34.94 19.46 2.70
N ALA A 534 -34.90 20.69 3.23
CA ALA A 534 -36.09 21.51 3.43
C ALA A 534 -36.70 21.96 2.09
N GLU A 535 -35.86 22.39 1.12
CA GLU A 535 -36.30 22.68 -0.26
C GLU A 535 -36.99 21.47 -0.93
N GLN A 536 -36.54 20.26 -0.60
CA GLN A 536 -37.11 19.00 -1.12
C GLN A 536 -38.34 18.50 -0.33
N GLY A 537 -38.80 19.24 0.68
CA GLY A 537 -39.91 18.86 1.56
C GLY A 537 -39.59 17.67 2.48
N LEU A 538 -38.31 17.42 2.74
CA LEU A 538 -37.80 16.29 3.53
C LEU A 538 -37.23 16.71 4.89
N ALA A 539 -37.21 18.01 5.20
CA ALA A 539 -36.87 18.54 6.50
C ALA A 539 -37.65 19.83 6.81
N GLU A 540 -37.88 20.12 8.08
CA GLU A 540 -38.39 21.40 8.59
C GLU A 540 -37.36 22.02 9.54
N GLN A 541 -37.13 23.33 9.45
CA GLN A 541 -36.30 24.05 10.42
C GLN A 541 -37.20 24.78 11.42
N ARG A 542 -36.95 24.58 12.72
CA ARG A 542 -37.68 25.24 13.82
C ARG A 542 -36.73 25.99 14.77
N GLY A 543 -37.21 27.11 15.33
CA GLY A 543 -36.49 27.96 16.29
C GLY A 543 -35.87 29.23 15.66
N GLN A 544 -35.42 30.17 16.49
CA GLN A 544 -34.69 31.36 16.01
C GLN A 544 -33.39 30.92 15.31
N ARG A 545 -33.20 31.40 14.07
CA ARG A 545 -32.07 31.05 13.18
C ARG A 545 -31.95 29.55 12.79
N GLY A 546 -33.03 28.76 12.85
CA GLY A 546 -33.03 27.40 12.29
C GLY A 546 -32.24 26.34 13.08
N GLN A 547 -32.01 26.56 14.38
CA GLN A 547 -31.19 25.66 15.22
C GLN A 547 -31.70 24.21 15.34
N ARG A 548 -32.98 23.92 15.06
CA ARG A 548 -33.54 22.57 15.19
C ARG A 548 -34.08 22.07 13.85
N VAL A 549 -33.38 21.11 13.25
CA VAL A 549 -33.80 20.44 12.02
C VAL A 549 -34.66 19.21 12.37
N ILE A 550 -35.88 19.16 11.86
CA ILE A 550 -36.79 18.02 11.97
C ILE A 550 -36.80 17.30 10.63
N LEU A 551 -36.30 16.07 10.61
CA LEU A 551 -36.21 15.27 9.39
C LEU A 551 -37.51 14.50 9.15
N ALA A 552 -37.88 14.32 7.88
CA ALA A 552 -39.01 13.49 7.50
C ALA A 552 -38.84 12.04 7.99
N ARG A 553 -39.96 11.39 8.32
CA ARG A 553 -39.96 9.96 8.64
C ARG A 553 -39.45 9.17 7.44
N ASN A 554 -38.64 8.14 7.69
CA ASN A 554 -38.02 7.32 6.65
C ASN A 554 -37.17 8.10 5.62
N LEU A 555 -36.53 9.21 6.03
CA LEU A 555 -35.71 10.06 5.15
C LEU A 555 -34.75 9.27 4.25
N LEU A 556 -33.95 8.37 4.84
CA LEU A 556 -32.94 7.60 4.09
C LEU A 556 -33.58 6.67 3.05
N GLY A 557 -34.73 6.07 3.37
CA GLY A 557 -35.48 5.23 2.44
C GLY A 557 -36.00 6.06 1.25
N THR A 558 -36.61 7.21 1.53
CA THR A 558 -37.13 8.11 0.50
C THR A 558 -36.03 8.61 -0.44
N LEU A 559 -34.88 9.03 0.11
CA LEU A 559 -33.73 9.48 -0.69
C LEU A 559 -33.16 8.36 -1.57
N ARG A 560 -33.02 7.15 -1.04
CA ARG A 560 -32.58 5.97 -1.80
C ARG A 560 -33.53 5.67 -2.96
N SER A 561 -34.83 5.68 -2.72
CA SER A 561 -35.83 5.41 -3.76
C SER A 561 -35.81 6.45 -4.86
N ARG A 562 -35.66 7.74 -4.53
CA ARG A 562 -35.53 8.81 -5.53
C ARG A 562 -34.25 8.66 -6.37
N GLU A 563 -33.13 8.35 -5.73
CA GLU A 563 -31.86 8.12 -6.42
C GLU A 563 -31.92 6.90 -7.35
N LEU A 564 -32.45 5.77 -6.86
CA LEU A 564 -32.59 4.55 -7.65
C LEU A 564 -33.52 4.75 -8.84
N ALA A 565 -34.63 5.47 -8.68
CA ALA A 565 -35.52 5.80 -9.79
C ALA A 565 -34.82 6.63 -10.87
N GLN A 566 -33.98 7.61 -10.48
CA GLN A 566 -33.22 8.39 -11.44
C GLN A 566 -32.12 7.57 -12.13
N ALA A 567 -31.37 6.77 -11.36
CA ALA A 567 -30.33 5.90 -11.90
C ALA A 567 -30.93 4.87 -12.89
N ALA A 568 -32.07 4.28 -12.54
CA ALA A 568 -32.80 3.36 -13.39
C ALA A 568 -33.21 4.02 -14.73
N LYS A 569 -33.75 5.24 -14.71
CA LYS A 569 -34.10 5.98 -15.92
C LYS A 569 -32.89 6.19 -16.84
N ASN A 570 -31.76 6.58 -16.26
CA ASN A 570 -30.52 6.80 -17.03
C ASN A 570 -30.03 5.49 -17.67
N ILE A 571 -30.02 4.39 -16.90
CA ILE A 571 -29.60 3.08 -17.41
C ILE A 571 -30.55 2.57 -18.50
N ALA A 572 -31.85 2.75 -18.33
CA ALA A 572 -32.84 2.39 -19.35
C ALA A 572 -32.62 3.17 -20.64
N ALA A 573 -32.35 4.48 -20.55
CA ALA A 573 -32.03 5.31 -21.71
C ALA A 573 -30.72 4.90 -22.40
N GLU A 574 -29.70 4.48 -21.64
CA GLU A 574 -28.41 4.01 -22.18
C GLU A 574 -28.49 2.63 -22.85
N THR A 575 -29.28 1.71 -22.27
CA THR A 575 -29.23 0.28 -22.62
C THR A 575 -30.45 -0.21 -23.40
N GLY A 576 -31.55 0.55 -23.39
CA GLY A 576 -32.85 0.13 -23.93
C GLY A 576 -33.59 -0.89 -23.06
N LEU A 577 -33.01 -1.34 -21.94
CA LEU A 577 -33.64 -2.31 -21.04
C LEU A 577 -34.66 -1.65 -20.11
N GLU A 578 -35.78 -2.32 -19.85
CA GLU A 578 -36.79 -1.85 -18.91
C GLU A 578 -36.33 -2.06 -17.45
N HIS A 579 -36.51 -1.07 -16.59
CA HIS A 579 -36.21 -1.20 -15.18
C HIS A 579 -37.33 -1.93 -14.42
N ARG A 580 -36.95 -2.97 -13.67
CA ARG A 580 -37.81 -3.74 -12.79
C ARG A 580 -37.53 -3.36 -11.33
N PRO A 581 -38.44 -2.62 -10.66
CA PRO A 581 -38.26 -2.26 -9.26
C PRO A 581 -38.21 -3.50 -8.38
N VAL A 582 -37.32 -3.49 -7.38
CA VAL A 582 -37.17 -4.57 -6.41
C VAL A 582 -37.86 -4.19 -5.12
N ALA A 583 -38.90 -4.93 -4.74
CA ALA A 583 -39.56 -4.79 -3.46
C ALA A 583 -38.79 -5.52 -2.34
N GLU A 584 -39.04 -5.12 -1.10
CA GLU A 584 -38.48 -5.80 0.06
C GLU A 584 -39.01 -7.24 0.16
N GLY A 585 -38.12 -8.19 0.44
CA GLY A 585 -38.39 -9.63 0.45
C GLY A 585 -38.40 -10.29 -0.93
N GLN A 586 -38.32 -9.52 -2.02
CA GLN A 586 -38.38 -10.07 -3.37
C GLN A 586 -37.08 -10.79 -3.74
N HIS A 587 -37.25 -11.97 -4.32
CA HIS A 587 -36.17 -12.76 -4.92
C HIS A 587 -35.97 -12.30 -6.37
N VAL A 588 -34.74 -11.91 -6.70
CA VAL A 588 -34.35 -11.37 -8.01
C VAL A 588 -33.25 -12.24 -8.58
N THR A 589 -33.41 -12.68 -9.83
CA THR A 589 -32.41 -13.49 -10.54
C THR A 589 -32.03 -12.81 -11.85
N GLY A 590 -30.75 -12.81 -12.19
CA GLY A 590 -30.28 -12.28 -13.47
C GLY A 590 -28.77 -12.38 -13.64
N ILE A 591 -28.29 -12.10 -14.84
CA ILE A 591 -26.87 -12.00 -15.18
C ILE A 591 -26.33 -10.70 -14.60
N TYR A 592 -25.26 -10.79 -13.82
CA TYR A 592 -24.60 -9.60 -13.28
C TYR A 592 -23.81 -8.87 -14.37
N ARG A 593 -24.34 -7.75 -14.87
CA ARG A 593 -23.77 -7.00 -16.02
C ARG A 593 -22.75 -5.95 -15.63
N ARG A 594 -23.05 -5.16 -14.59
CA ARG A 594 -22.18 -4.08 -14.11
C ARG A 594 -22.52 -3.69 -12.68
N SER A 595 -21.56 -3.09 -11.97
CA SER A 595 -21.84 -2.34 -10.75
C SER A 595 -22.10 -0.86 -11.05
N VAL A 596 -23.03 -0.26 -10.31
CA VAL A 596 -23.34 1.17 -10.35
C VAL A 596 -23.01 1.77 -8.99
N MET A 597 -22.22 2.86 -8.98
CA MET A 597 -21.83 3.55 -7.76
C MET A 597 -22.76 4.75 -7.55
N LEU A 598 -23.61 4.70 -6.52
CA LEU A 598 -24.56 5.75 -6.15
C LEU A 598 -24.15 6.40 -4.83
N ALA A 599 -24.69 7.58 -4.51
CA ALA A 599 -24.48 8.24 -3.22
C ALA A 599 -24.90 7.33 -2.06
N SER A 600 -26.01 6.60 -2.24
CA SER A 600 -26.53 5.63 -1.27
C SER A 600 -25.73 4.32 -1.14
N GLY A 601 -24.68 4.13 -1.95
CA GLY A 601 -23.87 2.90 -1.95
C GLY A 601 -23.81 2.22 -3.32
N ARG A 602 -23.13 1.08 -3.37
CA ARG A 602 -22.88 0.33 -4.61
C ARG A 602 -24.04 -0.62 -4.88
N TYR A 603 -24.51 -0.65 -6.12
CA TYR A 603 -25.55 -1.55 -6.59
C TYR A 603 -25.04 -2.44 -7.72
N ALA A 604 -25.58 -3.64 -7.84
CA ALA A 604 -25.38 -4.56 -8.94
C ALA A 604 -26.58 -4.45 -9.89
N MET A 605 -26.30 -4.32 -11.19
CA MET A 605 -27.30 -4.43 -12.25
C MET A 605 -27.41 -5.90 -12.65
N LEU A 606 -28.56 -6.51 -12.34
CA LEU A 606 -28.92 -7.85 -12.77
C LEU A 606 -29.84 -7.75 -13.98
N ASP A 607 -29.46 -8.39 -15.08
CA ASP A 607 -30.20 -8.47 -16.33
C ASP A 607 -30.85 -9.86 -16.44
N ASP A 608 -32.19 -9.90 -16.49
CA ASP A 608 -32.95 -11.14 -16.57
C ASP A 608 -33.34 -11.53 -18.01
N GLY A 609 -32.82 -10.81 -19.00
CA GLY A 609 -33.11 -11.00 -20.42
C GLY A 609 -34.35 -10.27 -20.92
N MET A 610 -35.21 -9.76 -20.02
CA MET A 610 -36.38 -8.93 -20.37
C MET A 610 -36.28 -7.51 -19.82
N GLY A 611 -35.52 -7.31 -18.75
CA GLY A 611 -35.24 -6.03 -18.14
C GLY A 611 -34.09 -6.12 -17.15
N PHE A 612 -33.91 -5.08 -16.34
CA PHE A 612 -32.87 -5.07 -15.33
C PHE A 612 -33.38 -4.63 -13.96
N SER A 613 -32.73 -5.15 -12.92
CA SER A 613 -32.96 -4.78 -11.52
C SER A 613 -31.68 -4.24 -10.88
N LEU A 614 -31.81 -3.25 -10.00
CA LEU A 614 -30.70 -2.74 -9.19
C LEU A 614 -30.78 -3.31 -7.77
N VAL A 615 -29.75 -4.05 -7.38
CA VAL A 615 -29.69 -4.76 -6.09
C VAL A 615 -28.46 -4.32 -5.29
N PRO A 616 -28.53 -4.07 -3.97
CA PRO A 616 -27.36 -3.67 -3.19
C PRO A 616 -26.19 -4.66 -3.33
N TRP A 617 -25.03 -4.13 -3.70
CA TRP A 617 -23.85 -4.92 -4.02
C TRP A 617 -23.13 -5.42 -2.74
N LYS A 618 -22.51 -6.60 -2.81
CA LYS A 618 -21.63 -7.11 -1.75
C LYS A 618 -20.29 -7.60 -2.33
N PRO A 619 -19.17 -7.55 -1.59
CA PRO A 619 -17.86 -8.01 -2.08
C PRO A 619 -17.84 -9.44 -2.63
N VAL A 620 -18.73 -10.31 -2.14
CA VAL A 620 -18.82 -11.71 -2.57
C VAL A 620 -19.16 -11.88 -4.07
N ILE A 621 -19.80 -10.89 -4.69
CA ILE A 621 -20.19 -10.93 -6.11
C ILE A 621 -19.20 -10.24 -7.05
N GLU A 622 -18.11 -9.65 -6.53
CA GLU A 622 -17.19 -8.84 -7.33
C GLU A 622 -16.59 -9.60 -8.53
N GLN A 623 -16.23 -10.87 -8.35
CA GLN A 623 -15.63 -11.71 -9.38
C GLN A 623 -16.66 -12.46 -10.24
N ARG A 624 -17.95 -12.12 -10.11
CA ARG A 624 -19.06 -12.86 -10.72
C ARG A 624 -19.67 -12.11 -11.90
N LEU A 625 -18.94 -11.14 -12.46
CA LEU A 625 -19.36 -10.41 -13.65
C LEU A 625 -19.64 -11.40 -14.79
N GLY A 626 -20.79 -11.24 -15.45
CA GLY A 626 -21.26 -12.13 -16.51
C GLY A 626 -21.86 -13.46 -16.03
N GLN A 627 -21.90 -13.74 -14.73
CA GLN A 627 -22.52 -14.96 -14.18
C GLN A 627 -23.97 -14.69 -13.77
N GLN A 628 -24.80 -15.73 -13.85
CA GLN A 628 -26.16 -15.70 -13.32
C GLN A 628 -26.13 -15.76 -11.79
N LEU A 629 -26.77 -14.80 -11.15
CA LEU A 629 -26.85 -14.66 -9.70
C LEU A 629 -28.30 -14.52 -9.27
N ALA A 630 -28.59 -14.90 -8.03
CA ALA A 630 -29.85 -14.62 -7.38
C ALA A 630 -29.62 -13.85 -6.07
N ALA A 631 -30.55 -12.97 -5.74
CA ALA A 631 -30.47 -12.13 -4.56
C ALA A 631 -31.85 -11.89 -3.95
N THR A 632 -31.90 -11.81 -2.62
CA THR A 632 -33.10 -11.42 -1.87
C THR A 632 -32.79 -10.19 -1.04
N VAL A 633 -33.56 -9.11 -1.22
CA VAL A 633 -33.36 -7.82 -0.52
C VAL A 633 -34.23 -7.79 0.74
N ARG A 634 -33.68 -7.50 1.92
CA ARG A 634 -34.44 -7.37 3.19
C ARG A 634 -33.93 -6.17 4.00
N GLY A 635 -34.80 -5.23 4.39
CA GLY A 635 -34.71 -4.21 5.46
C GLY A 635 -33.41 -3.50 5.86
N GLY A 636 -32.30 -3.72 5.16
CA GLY A 636 -30.96 -3.35 5.61
C GLY A 636 -29.82 -4.23 5.06
N GLY A 637 -30.11 -5.30 4.31
CA GLY A 637 -29.11 -6.16 3.70
C GLY A 637 -29.64 -7.02 2.54
N THR A 638 -28.72 -7.55 1.75
CA THR A 638 -29.04 -8.45 0.63
C THR A 638 -28.40 -9.82 0.86
N SER A 639 -29.17 -10.90 0.83
CA SER A 639 -28.62 -12.25 0.75
C SER A 639 -28.37 -12.59 -0.72
N TRP A 640 -27.18 -13.12 -1.02
CA TRP A 640 -26.80 -13.51 -2.37
C TRP A 640 -26.71 -15.03 -2.45
N GLU A 641 -27.40 -15.62 -3.42
CA GLU A 641 -27.36 -17.04 -3.74
C GLU A 641 -26.51 -17.22 -5.01
N ILE A 642 -25.40 -17.93 -4.87
CA ILE A 642 -24.45 -18.17 -5.95
C ILE A 642 -24.65 -19.62 -6.38
N GLY A 643 -25.29 -19.82 -7.53
CA GLY A 643 -25.54 -21.16 -8.06
C GLY A 643 -24.25 -21.96 -8.18
N ARG A 644 -24.20 -23.15 -7.56
CA ARG A 644 -23.22 -24.18 -7.96
C ARG A 644 -23.57 -24.60 -9.37
N GLN A 645 -22.59 -24.60 -10.28
CA GLN A 645 -22.67 -25.42 -11.49
C GLN A 645 -22.98 -26.85 -11.05
N ARG A 646 -24.22 -27.30 -11.30
CA ARG A 646 -24.51 -28.73 -11.33
C ARG A 646 -23.79 -29.25 -12.56
N GLY A 647 -22.79 -30.10 -12.36
CA GLY A 647 -22.21 -30.89 -13.45
C GLY A 647 -23.31 -31.73 -14.12
N PRO A 648 -23.09 -32.17 -15.38
CA PRO A 648 -24.10 -32.96 -16.08
C PRO A 648 -24.38 -34.22 -15.29
N PHE A 649 -25.66 -34.46 -14.98
CA PHE A 649 -26.12 -35.80 -14.64
C PHE A 649 -26.01 -36.63 -15.91
N VAL A 650 -25.03 -37.53 -15.95
CA VAL A 650 -25.07 -38.68 -16.86
C VAL A 650 -25.99 -39.70 -16.19
N GLY A 651 -27.19 -39.83 -16.74
CA GLY A 651 -28.01 -41.02 -16.58
C GLY A 651 -27.74 -41.98 -17.73
#